data_AF-A0A7J5EWS4-F1
#
_entry.id   AF-A0A7J5EWS4-F1
#
_cell.length_a   1.000
_cell.length_b   1.000
_cell.length_c   1.000
_cell.angle_alpha   90.00
_cell.angle_beta   90.00
_cell.angle_gamma   90.00
#
_symmetry.space_group_name_H-M   'P 1'
#
loop_
_entity.id
_entity.type
_entity.pdbx_description
1 polymer ?
#
loop_
_entity_poly.entity_id
_entity_poly.type
_entity_poly.pdbx_seq_one_letter_code
_entity_poly.pdbx_strand_id
1 'polypeptide(L)'
;MTQRWRKLSVLVVPLATALFLAGCGGDEFYYGTWTKKLDDANEVERAVTALERLGDNRAIPALGKAWERQGRPDTILRVIIDLAKPLTEEEAKQNFKNNDKARPAAWDKALPILTKAIDEVDPANPRSIESARLAAEALGYAKVDGALDVLVGAANKPTDRQEVKQLRGQAILSLGELGDPGAVSVLNTIIREEFNPSKPEMHGAAIIALGKLKTPQAIPVLIESMYRLPFFFKQVRRSLVASGGEDVLKRMIAILEGSDSEVNALFQENALDTYKGDLGKDPLPQAEWQKVSAKDYYAAIIAGDLYDQRAVPALLKAFARPPVPAYFVDSAPGPVQHNAILDALRKIGHGNPEATSTVLAAWTSGTNADIKPIAANVYSFVSKDGAEKVGNVSAVEALGKIAETNDADQTLRLEASVAYGRLAASKDRIPLLLGQAKKYKEASEKAQKEANGPPKAAYEKQKAIYDAAKAKLDEAKAAVARKGGPNKAPVDLIEANTKAKVEFDKVKDPYTAAKATWKALEDKAKAYRGFQRLFETHAARIEIAMHCKENAECYAKTLVPIPAEEKDEEGNVKPLKAPDITAKCKADWPELSKRLKAANKDIEVDKYSDEEKIEACIAQVERALLEISKMGKKASSTLPILLYNVSSDDRLVRQSILLTLPKVADKSCTECGQKLDAAIKAGQGKDALRELNFETQVLRSYFAGDAGEAEAATP
;
A
#
# COMPACT_ATOMS: atom_id res chain seq x y z
N MET A 1 14.87 76.92 17.62
CA MET A 1 15.71 78.03 17.13
C MET A 1 15.67 78.02 15.60
N THR A 2 15.75 79.19 14.93
CA THR A 2 16.02 79.43 13.47
C THR A 2 15.19 78.64 12.43
N GLN A 3 14.17 79.20 11.75
CA GLN A 3 14.21 80.12 10.56
C GLN A 3 14.97 79.55 9.33
N ARG A 4 14.45 79.50 8.08
CA ARG A 4 13.88 80.57 7.19
C ARG A 4 12.96 79.93 6.09
N TRP A 5 11.78 80.50 5.74
CA TRP A 5 11.49 81.41 4.58
C TRP A 5 11.87 80.84 3.18
N ARG A 6 11.09 80.89 2.08
CA ARG A 6 9.90 81.68 1.60
C ARG A 6 9.01 80.74 0.72
N LYS A 7 7.83 81.04 0.15
CA LYS A 7 6.88 82.19 0.11
C LYS A 7 5.46 81.68 -0.30
N LEU A 8 4.46 82.56 -0.36
CA LEU A 8 3.23 82.42 -1.20
C LEU A 8 3.30 83.35 -2.42
N SER A 9 2.67 82.96 -3.53
CA SER A 9 2.16 83.86 -4.57
C SER A 9 0.85 83.29 -5.14
N VAL A 10 -0.22 84.09 -5.08
CA VAL A 10 -1.52 83.79 -5.71
C VAL A 10 -1.46 84.24 -7.17
N LEU A 11 -2.00 83.45 -8.09
CA LEU A 11 -2.42 83.94 -9.41
C LEU A 11 -3.69 83.22 -9.87
N VAL A 12 -4.62 83.99 -10.42
CA VAL A 12 -5.95 83.57 -10.93
C VAL A 12 -5.85 83.37 -12.45
N VAL A 13 -6.89 82.78 -13.08
CA VAL A 13 -7.20 82.67 -14.55
C VAL A 13 -7.01 81.26 -15.13
N PRO A 14 -7.96 80.68 -15.90
CA PRO A 14 -9.43 80.82 -15.86
C PRO A 14 -10.15 79.44 -15.83
N LEU A 15 -11.49 79.45 -15.82
CA LEU A 15 -12.30 78.26 -16.19
C LEU A 15 -12.00 77.83 -17.63
N ALA A 16 -11.61 76.58 -17.82
CA ALA A 16 -11.69 75.88 -19.10
C ALA A 16 -12.57 74.63 -18.93
N THR A 17 -13.80 74.71 -19.40
CA THR A 17 -14.84 73.68 -19.22
C THR A 17 -14.59 72.47 -20.12
N ALA A 18 -13.62 71.63 -19.77
CA ALA A 18 -13.43 70.33 -20.40
C ALA A 18 -14.49 69.34 -19.89
N LEU A 19 -15.60 69.27 -20.62
CA LEU A 19 -16.57 68.18 -20.51
C LEU A 19 -15.85 66.86 -20.83
N PHE A 20 -15.39 66.15 -19.80
CA PHE A 20 -14.97 64.76 -19.95
C PHE A 20 -16.18 63.95 -20.41
N LEU A 21 -16.09 63.44 -21.63
CA LEU A 21 -16.99 62.42 -22.17
C LEU A 21 -16.80 61.14 -21.35
N ALA A 22 -17.50 61.05 -20.21
CA ALA A 22 -17.71 59.81 -19.51
C ALA A 22 -18.60 58.91 -20.39
N GLY A 23 -17.96 58.22 -21.35
CA GLY A 23 -18.63 57.26 -22.22
C GLY A 23 -19.34 56.22 -21.37
N CYS A 24 -20.57 55.89 -21.74
CA CYS A 24 -21.44 54.99 -20.97
C CYS A 24 -20.68 53.74 -20.54
N GLY A 25 -20.60 53.50 -19.23
CA GLY A 25 -20.03 52.27 -18.69
C GLY A 25 -20.74 51.08 -19.32
N GLY A 26 -19.99 50.23 -20.02
CA GLY A 26 -20.54 49.01 -20.61
C GLY A 26 -21.11 48.12 -19.52
N ASP A 27 -22.16 47.37 -19.85
CA ASP A 27 -22.80 46.43 -18.93
C ASP A 27 -21.76 45.50 -18.28
N GLU A 28 -21.60 45.59 -16.96
CA GLU A 28 -20.64 44.79 -16.20
C GLU A 28 -20.99 43.30 -16.18
N PHE A 29 -22.23 42.92 -16.54
CA PHE A 29 -22.67 41.54 -16.68
C PHE A 29 -22.46 40.98 -18.10
N TYR A 30 -22.11 41.83 -19.07
CA TYR A 30 -21.83 41.39 -20.44
C TYR A 30 -20.35 41.06 -20.63
N TYR A 31 -20.04 39.81 -21.00
CA TYR A 31 -18.66 39.35 -21.23
C TYR A 31 -17.89 40.25 -22.23
N GLY A 32 -18.57 40.77 -23.25
CA GLY A 32 -17.99 41.66 -24.26
C GLY A 32 -17.56 43.04 -23.75
N THR A 33 -17.96 43.43 -22.53
CA THR A 33 -17.43 44.61 -21.83
C THR A 33 -16.02 44.33 -21.31
N TRP A 34 -15.82 43.16 -20.71
CA TRP A 34 -14.56 42.76 -20.09
C TRP A 34 -13.53 42.25 -21.09
N THR A 35 -13.94 41.56 -22.17
CA THR A 35 -12.98 41.13 -23.21
C THR A 35 -12.24 42.30 -23.87
N LYS A 36 -12.87 43.48 -23.98
CA LYS A 36 -12.22 44.72 -24.46
C LYS A 36 -11.14 45.25 -23.51
N LYS A 37 -11.26 44.98 -22.21
CA LYS A 37 -10.32 45.43 -21.17
C LYS A 37 -9.09 44.52 -21.04
N LEU A 38 -9.10 43.33 -21.65
CA LEU A 38 -7.95 42.43 -21.69
C LEU A 38 -6.74 43.00 -22.45
N ASP A 39 -6.96 44.08 -23.21
CA ASP A 39 -5.95 44.81 -23.98
C ASP A 39 -5.22 45.87 -23.13
N ASP A 40 -5.78 46.26 -21.98
CA ASP A 40 -5.19 47.24 -21.06
C ASP A 40 -4.43 46.51 -19.95
N ALA A 41 -3.11 46.72 -19.88
CA ALA A 41 -2.24 46.12 -18.87
C ALA A 41 -2.64 46.46 -17.41
N ASN A 42 -3.38 47.54 -17.18
CA ASN A 42 -3.84 47.96 -15.85
C ASN A 42 -5.18 47.33 -15.45
N GLU A 43 -6.02 46.93 -16.41
CA GLU A 43 -7.34 46.33 -16.16
C GLU A 43 -7.37 44.81 -16.47
N VAL A 44 -6.32 44.23 -17.08
CA VAL A 44 -6.32 42.82 -17.51
C VAL A 44 -6.61 41.84 -16.38
N GLU A 45 -6.01 41.99 -15.19
CA GLU A 45 -6.27 41.09 -14.05
C GLU A 45 -7.74 41.19 -13.60
N ARG A 46 -8.26 42.42 -13.47
CA ARG A 46 -9.65 42.70 -13.12
C ARG A 46 -10.62 42.12 -14.16
N ALA A 47 -10.28 42.23 -15.44
CA ALA A 47 -11.06 41.70 -16.56
C ALA A 47 -11.06 40.17 -16.58
N VAL A 48 -9.94 39.53 -16.28
CA VAL A 48 -9.84 38.06 -16.15
C VAL A 48 -10.73 37.57 -14.99
N THR A 49 -10.63 38.16 -13.80
CA THR A 49 -11.50 37.82 -12.66
C THR A 49 -12.98 38.11 -12.94
N ALA A 50 -13.30 39.15 -13.72
CA ALA A 50 -14.68 39.42 -14.10
C ALA A 50 -15.21 38.37 -15.09
N LEU A 51 -14.43 37.99 -16.11
CA LEU A 51 -14.81 36.97 -17.09
C LEU A 51 -14.95 35.58 -16.45
N GLU A 52 -14.06 35.23 -15.52
CA GLU A 52 -14.18 34.07 -14.64
C GLU A 52 -15.53 34.10 -13.90
N ARG A 53 -15.85 35.17 -13.18
CA ARG A 53 -17.12 35.34 -12.43
C ARG A 53 -18.39 35.39 -13.29
N LEU A 54 -18.29 35.61 -14.59
CA LEU A 54 -19.43 35.53 -15.53
C LEU A 54 -19.65 34.11 -16.06
N GLY A 55 -18.60 33.27 -16.09
CA GLY A 55 -18.72 31.90 -16.56
C GLY A 55 -19.01 31.76 -18.06
N ASP A 56 -18.85 32.81 -18.88
CA ASP A 56 -19.22 32.81 -20.30
C ASP A 56 -18.10 32.25 -21.19
N ASN A 57 -18.28 31.04 -21.71
CA ASN A 57 -17.29 30.36 -22.55
C ASN A 57 -17.03 31.06 -23.91
N ARG A 58 -17.81 32.08 -24.30
CA ARG A 58 -17.52 32.94 -25.47
C ARG A 58 -16.34 33.87 -25.24
N ALA A 59 -15.88 34.03 -23.99
CA ALA A 59 -14.69 34.80 -23.66
C ALA A 59 -13.37 34.08 -24.00
N ILE A 60 -13.37 32.74 -24.15
CA ILE A 60 -12.17 31.92 -24.33
C ILE A 60 -11.22 32.45 -25.43
N PRO A 61 -11.67 32.78 -26.66
CA PRO A 61 -10.76 33.26 -27.70
C PRO A 61 -10.14 34.64 -27.40
N ALA A 62 -10.81 35.48 -26.63
CA ALA A 62 -10.27 36.78 -26.21
C ALA A 62 -9.26 36.61 -25.06
N LEU A 63 -9.56 35.71 -24.11
CA LEU A 63 -8.63 35.31 -23.05
C LEU A 63 -7.37 34.66 -23.63
N GLY A 64 -7.47 33.84 -24.68
CA GLY A 64 -6.31 33.28 -25.38
C GLY A 64 -5.38 34.36 -25.94
N LYS A 65 -5.93 35.37 -26.63
CA LYS A 65 -5.17 36.53 -27.12
C LYS A 65 -4.56 37.37 -25.97
N ALA A 66 -5.22 37.42 -24.81
CA ALA A 66 -4.69 38.08 -23.62
C ALA A 66 -3.52 37.29 -23.02
N TRP A 67 -3.70 35.98 -22.85
CA TRP A 67 -2.68 35.05 -22.36
C TRP A 67 -1.39 35.14 -23.20
N GLU A 68 -1.47 35.14 -24.53
CA GLU A 68 -0.31 35.32 -25.39
C GLU A 68 0.42 36.65 -25.14
N ARG A 69 -0.31 37.77 -25.15
CA ARG A 69 0.27 39.13 -25.01
C ARG A 69 0.86 39.40 -23.63
N GLN A 70 0.30 38.81 -22.57
CA GLN A 70 0.75 39.00 -21.18
C GLN A 70 1.91 38.06 -20.79
N GLY A 71 2.58 37.42 -21.75
CA GLY A 71 3.71 36.52 -21.47
C GLY A 71 3.30 35.16 -20.88
N ARG A 72 2.11 34.68 -21.25
CA ARG A 72 1.52 33.38 -20.89
C ARG A 72 1.42 33.13 -19.38
N PRO A 73 0.69 33.97 -18.63
CA PRO A 73 0.44 33.75 -17.22
C PRO A 73 -0.53 32.57 -17.02
N ASP A 74 -0.22 31.69 -16.07
CA ASP A 74 -1.02 30.50 -15.77
C ASP A 74 -2.42 30.87 -15.26
N THR A 75 -2.58 32.02 -14.60
CA THR A 75 -3.88 32.55 -14.14
C THR A 75 -4.91 32.69 -15.25
N ILE A 76 -4.52 33.27 -16.41
CA ILE A 76 -5.45 33.41 -17.56
C ILE A 76 -5.77 32.03 -18.15
N LEU A 77 -4.79 31.12 -18.17
CA LEU A 77 -5.00 29.77 -18.69
C LEU A 77 -5.93 28.93 -17.81
N ARG A 78 -5.86 29.05 -16.47
CA ARG A 78 -6.81 28.43 -15.55
C ARG A 78 -8.24 28.87 -15.85
N VAL A 79 -8.47 30.18 -16.02
CA VAL A 79 -9.80 30.70 -16.40
C VAL A 79 -10.26 30.17 -17.76
N ILE A 80 -9.37 30.02 -18.75
CA ILE A 80 -9.70 29.38 -20.03
C ILE A 80 -10.13 27.92 -19.83
N ILE A 81 -9.40 27.16 -19.01
CA ILE A 81 -9.70 25.75 -18.70
C ILE A 81 -11.05 25.63 -17.97
N ASP A 82 -11.32 26.46 -16.98
CA ASP A 82 -12.57 26.43 -16.21
C ASP A 82 -13.79 26.90 -17.01
N LEU A 83 -13.59 27.85 -17.93
CA LEU A 83 -14.61 28.22 -18.93
C LEU A 83 -14.84 27.14 -20.00
N ALA A 84 -13.92 26.19 -20.17
CA ALA A 84 -14.03 25.12 -21.17
C ALA A 84 -14.69 23.83 -20.63
N LYS A 85 -14.53 23.52 -19.33
CA LYS A 85 -15.27 22.45 -18.63
C LYS A 85 -16.79 22.63 -18.80
N PRO A 86 -17.62 21.58 -18.85
CA PRO A 86 -19.07 21.73 -18.74
C PRO A 86 -19.45 22.32 -17.38
N LEU A 87 -20.66 22.89 -17.28
CA LEU A 87 -21.21 23.45 -16.04
C LEU A 87 -22.69 23.09 -15.93
N THR A 88 -23.08 22.45 -14.82
CA THR A 88 -24.49 22.14 -14.51
C THR A 88 -25.26 23.37 -14.03
N GLU A 89 -26.59 23.26 -13.96
CA GLU A 89 -27.44 24.39 -13.50
C GLU A 89 -27.25 24.65 -11.99
N GLU A 90 -27.00 23.59 -11.21
CA GLU A 90 -26.68 23.63 -9.80
C GLU A 90 -25.34 24.31 -9.55
N GLU A 91 -24.28 23.90 -10.26
CA GLU A 91 -22.97 24.55 -10.18
C GLU A 91 -23.01 25.99 -10.66
N ALA A 92 -23.82 26.30 -11.68
CA ALA A 92 -24.04 27.67 -12.16
C ALA A 92 -24.61 28.54 -11.03
N LYS A 93 -25.73 28.12 -10.43
CA LYS A 93 -26.38 28.83 -9.31
C LYS A 93 -25.50 28.95 -8.06
N GLN A 94 -24.67 27.94 -7.77
CA GLN A 94 -23.79 27.96 -6.59
C GLN A 94 -22.58 28.89 -6.79
N ASN A 95 -21.95 28.88 -7.97
CA ASN A 95 -20.67 29.55 -8.18
C ASN A 95 -20.79 30.93 -8.86
N PHE A 96 -21.88 31.21 -9.58
CA PHE A 96 -22.00 32.41 -10.43
C PHE A 96 -23.27 33.22 -10.08
N LYS A 97 -23.09 34.36 -9.40
CA LYS A 97 -24.20 35.19 -8.89
C LYS A 97 -25.22 35.67 -9.94
N ASN A 98 -24.82 35.75 -11.21
CA ASN A 98 -25.64 36.31 -12.30
C ASN A 98 -25.71 35.39 -13.53
N ASN A 99 -25.33 34.12 -13.38
CA ASN A 99 -25.42 33.12 -14.44
C ASN A 99 -25.92 31.81 -13.82
N ASP A 100 -27.23 31.62 -13.89
CA ASP A 100 -27.96 30.46 -13.38
C ASP A 100 -28.07 29.33 -14.42
N LYS A 101 -27.41 29.46 -15.58
CA LYS A 101 -27.61 28.56 -16.72
C LYS A 101 -26.49 27.54 -16.83
N ALA A 102 -26.89 26.28 -16.98
CA ALA A 102 -26.00 25.24 -17.46
C ALA A 102 -25.37 25.63 -18.81
N ARG A 103 -24.14 25.19 -19.05
CA ARG A 103 -23.45 25.35 -20.35
C ARG A 103 -22.70 24.08 -20.73
N PRO A 104 -22.71 23.69 -22.02
CA PRO A 104 -21.92 22.57 -22.50
C PRO A 104 -20.43 22.86 -22.37
N ALA A 105 -19.62 21.80 -22.48
CA ALA A 105 -18.19 21.92 -22.65
C ALA A 105 -17.87 22.76 -23.90
N ALA A 106 -16.77 23.51 -23.84
CA ALA A 106 -16.28 24.39 -24.92
C ALA A 106 -14.78 24.18 -25.16
N TRP A 107 -14.35 22.92 -25.04
CA TRP A 107 -12.97 22.50 -25.26
C TRP A 107 -12.50 22.74 -26.70
N ASP A 108 -13.40 22.76 -27.68
CA ASP A 108 -13.15 23.18 -29.06
C ASP A 108 -12.51 24.59 -29.14
N LYS A 109 -12.98 25.52 -28.30
CA LYS A 109 -12.48 26.90 -28.23
C LYS A 109 -11.15 26.99 -27.48
N ALA A 110 -10.92 26.10 -26.52
CA ALA A 110 -9.72 26.09 -25.69
C ALA A 110 -8.57 25.34 -26.36
N LEU A 111 -8.85 24.26 -27.11
CA LEU A 111 -7.86 23.35 -27.69
C LEU A 111 -6.73 24.09 -28.44
N PRO A 112 -6.98 25.04 -29.35
CA PRO A 112 -5.89 25.78 -30.03
C PRO A 112 -4.95 26.53 -29.07
N ILE A 113 -5.48 27.00 -27.93
CA ILE A 113 -4.72 27.74 -26.91
C ILE A 113 -3.93 26.75 -26.04
N LEU A 114 -4.53 25.60 -25.68
CA LEU A 114 -3.88 24.54 -24.91
C LEU A 114 -2.73 23.90 -25.72
N THR A 115 -2.97 23.59 -27.00
CA THR A 115 -1.93 23.14 -27.95
C THR A 115 -0.78 24.13 -28.00
N LYS A 116 -1.07 25.42 -28.22
CA LYS A 116 -0.03 26.46 -28.30
C LYS A 116 0.76 26.63 -26.99
N ALA A 117 0.11 26.47 -25.83
CA ALA A 117 0.78 26.48 -24.52
C ALA A 117 1.80 25.36 -24.38
N ILE A 118 1.47 24.16 -24.90
CA ILE A 118 2.32 22.98 -24.86
C ILE A 118 3.45 23.06 -25.91
N ASP A 119 3.12 23.43 -27.15
CA ASP A 119 4.05 23.43 -28.27
C ASP A 119 5.12 24.50 -28.12
N GLU A 120 4.71 25.75 -27.88
CA GLU A 120 5.59 26.91 -27.85
C GLU A 120 6.22 27.17 -26.47
N VAL A 121 6.17 26.22 -25.53
CA VAL A 121 6.66 26.37 -24.15
C VAL A 121 8.06 27.01 -24.09
N ASP A 122 8.19 28.10 -23.33
CA ASP A 122 9.47 28.77 -23.10
C ASP A 122 10.17 28.17 -21.86
N PRO A 123 11.26 27.40 -22.02
CA PRO A 123 11.96 26.78 -20.89
C PRO A 123 12.76 27.77 -20.04
N ALA A 124 12.82 29.07 -20.39
CA ALA A 124 13.39 30.11 -19.55
C ALA A 124 12.33 30.85 -18.70
N ASN A 125 11.04 30.62 -18.95
CA ASN A 125 9.93 31.29 -18.26
C ASN A 125 9.08 30.29 -17.46
N PRO A 126 9.23 30.23 -16.12
CA PRO A 126 8.47 29.31 -15.27
C PRO A 126 6.94 29.40 -15.43
N ARG A 127 6.38 30.56 -15.79
CA ARG A 127 4.93 30.72 -16.05
C ARG A 127 4.50 30.04 -17.36
N SER A 128 5.38 30.04 -18.37
CA SER A 128 5.14 29.32 -19.62
C SER A 128 5.19 27.81 -19.40
N ILE A 129 6.08 27.32 -18.53
CA ILE A 129 6.17 25.91 -18.14
C ILE A 129 4.93 25.46 -17.36
N GLU A 130 4.50 26.23 -16.35
CA GLU A 130 3.28 25.89 -15.59
C GLU A 130 2.02 26.01 -16.46
N SER A 131 1.95 26.99 -17.37
CA SER A 131 0.91 27.05 -18.41
C SER A 131 0.89 25.78 -19.26
N ALA A 132 2.04 25.33 -19.78
CA ALA A 132 2.13 24.11 -20.57
C ALA A 132 1.70 22.86 -19.76
N ARG A 133 2.10 22.78 -18.48
CA ARG A 133 1.73 21.69 -17.57
C ARG A 133 0.22 21.64 -17.35
N LEU A 134 -0.40 22.79 -17.02
CA LEU A 134 -1.85 22.91 -16.83
C LEU A 134 -2.62 22.62 -18.13
N ALA A 135 -2.10 23.00 -19.29
CA ALA A 135 -2.68 22.65 -20.58
C ALA A 135 -2.65 21.14 -20.83
N ALA A 136 -1.53 20.47 -20.55
CA ALA A 136 -1.42 19.01 -20.70
C ALA A 136 -2.38 18.28 -19.76
N GLU A 137 -2.47 18.72 -18.50
CA GLU A 137 -3.43 18.23 -17.51
C GLU A 137 -4.88 18.40 -17.99
N ALA A 138 -5.24 19.59 -18.49
CA ALA A 138 -6.58 19.87 -19.00
C ALA A 138 -6.94 19.00 -20.22
N LEU A 139 -6.02 18.81 -21.18
CA LEU A 139 -6.27 17.97 -22.35
C LEU A 139 -6.53 16.50 -22.01
N GLY A 140 -5.86 15.95 -20.98
CA GLY A 140 -6.13 14.60 -20.49
C GLY A 140 -7.54 14.42 -19.96
N TYR A 141 -8.05 15.39 -19.19
CA TYR A 141 -9.42 15.37 -18.67
C TYR A 141 -10.49 15.77 -19.72
N ALA A 142 -10.13 16.61 -20.70
CA ALA A 142 -11.06 17.13 -21.70
C ALA A 142 -11.55 16.09 -22.69
N LYS A 143 -10.71 15.08 -23.00
CA LYS A 143 -10.99 13.98 -23.93
C LYS A 143 -11.52 14.43 -25.31
N VAL A 144 -10.92 15.49 -25.84
CA VAL A 144 -11.24 16.02 -27.17
C VAL A 144 -10.35 15.46 -28.27
N ASP A 145 -10.92 15.36 -29.47
CA ASP A 145 -10.20 15.03 -30.69
C ASP A 145 -8.97 15.92 -30.87
N GLY A 146 -7.84 15.31 -31.28
CA GLY A 146 -6.55 16.00 -31.41
C GLY A 146 -5.77 16.18 -30.10
N ALA A 147 -6.35 15.92 -28.92
CA ALA A 147 -5.61 15.94 -27.66
C ALA A 147 -4.48 14.89 -27.62
N LEU A 148 -4.68 13.72 -28.25
CA LEU A 148 -3.69 12.65 -28.31
C LEU A 148 -2.37 13.14 -28.91
N ASP A 149 -2.38 13.68 -30.14
CA ASP A 149 -1.18 14.07 -30.87
C ASP A 149 -0.36 15.13 -30.11
N VAL A 150 -1.06 16.10 -29.50
CA VAL A 150 -0.45 17.17 -28.69
C VAL A 150 0.23 16.59 -27.44
N LEU A 151 -0.44 15.67 -26.74
CA LEU A 151 0.11 15.01 -25.55
C LEU A 151 1.25 14.03 -25.90
N VAL A 152 1.17 13.33 -27.03
CA VAL A 152 2.25 12.48 -27.58
C VAL A 152 3.46 13.34 -27.92
N GLY A 153 3.25 14.50 -28.57
CA GLY A 153 4.31 15.47 -28.86
C GLY A 153 5.00 15.95 -27.58
N ALA A 154 4.23 16.33 -26.56
CA ALA A 154 4.74 16.74 -25.26
C ALA A 154 5.50 15.63 -24.51
N ALA A 155 4.98 14.40 -24.53
CA ALA A 155 5.59 13.23 -23.88
C ALA A 155 6.91 12.80 -24.55
N ASN A 156 7.15 13.18 -25.81
CA ASN A 156 8.39 12.93 -26.55
C ASN A 156 9.41 14.09 -26.47
N LYS A 157 9.11 15.22 -25.80
CA LYS A 157 10.06 16.34 -25.70
C LYS A 157 11.31 15.93 -24.90
N PRO A 158 12.54 16.25 -25.38
CA PRO A 158 13.79 15.96 -24.66
C PRO A 158 13.82 16.57 -23.25
N THR A 159 14.42 15.85 -22.30
CA THR A 159 14.45 16.22 -20.86
C THR A 159 15.80 16.78 -20.40
N ASP A 160 16.48 17.54 -21.26
CA ASP A 160 17.76 18.18 -20.94
C ASP A 160 17.62 19.19 -19.78
N ARG A 161 16.49 19.90 -19.73
CA ARG A 161 16.11 20.85 -18.67
C ARG A 161 15.13 20.26 -17.66
N GLN A 162 15.20 20.72 -16.41
CA GLN A 162 14.39 20.19 -15.30
C GLN A 162 12.91 20.56 -15.44
N GLU A 163 12.65 21.72 -16.02
CA GLU A 163 11.34 22.33 -16.21
C GLU A 163 10.54 21.58 -17.27
N VAL A 164 11.19 21.18 -18.37
CA VAL A 164 10.58 20.38 -19.44
C VAL A 164 10.17 18.99 -18.93
N LYS A 165 10.83 18.44 -17.89
CA LYS A 165 10.40 17.18 -17.24
C LYS A 165 9.06 17.29 -16.53
N GLN A 166 8.70 18.46 -16.00
CA GLN A 166 7.39 18.65 -15.35
C GLN A 166 6.28 18.56 -16.40
N LEU A 167 6.45 19.25 -17.54
CA LEU A 167 5.55 19.13 -18.69
C LEU A 167 5.50 17.68 -19.22
N ARG A 168 6.65 17.05 -19.45
CA ARG A 168 6.74 15.68 -19.97
C ARG A 168 6.03 14.68 -19.05
N GLY A 169 6.33 14.71 -17.75
CA GLY A 169 5.70 13.84 -16.75
C GLY A 169 4.18 14.05 -16.66
N GLN A 170 3.72 15.31 -16.72
CA GLN A 170 2.29 15.60 -16.77
C GLN A 170 1.65 15.08 -18.06
N ALA A 171 2.27 15.28 -19.22
CA ALA A 171 1.74 14.80 -20.50
C ALA A 171 1.61 13.27 -20.50
N ILE A 172 2.62 12.55 -20.00
CA ILE A 172 2.59 11.09 -19.79
C ILE A 172 1.40 10.67 -18.92
N LEU A 173 1.18 11.32 -17.77
CA LEU A 173 0.04 11.03 -16.90
C LEU A 173 -1.30 11.35 -17.57
N SER A 174 -1.35 12.42 -18.36
CA SER A 174 -2.56 12.92 -19.04
C SER A 174 -2.95 12.03 -20.23
N LEU A 175 -2.00 11.39 -20.90
CA LEU A 175 -2.27 10.31 -21.87
C LEU A 175 -3.05 9.15 -21.22
N GLY A 176 -2.75 8.82 -19.97
CA GLY A 176 -3.49 7.82 -19.20
C GLY A 176 -4.92 8.26 -18.83
N GLU A 177 -5.11 9.53 -18.47
CA GLU A 177 -6.45 10.09 -18.18
C GLU A 177 -7.32 10.22 -19.44
N LEU A 178 -6.70 10.56 -20.57
CA LEU A 178 -7.34 10.64 -21.89
C LEU A 178 -8.07 9.32 -22.19
N GLY A 179 -7.41 8.18 -21.95
CA GLY A 179 -7.98 6.84 -22.14
C GLY A 179 -7.86 6.32 -23.57
N ASP A 180 -7.19 7.05 -24.46
CA ASP A 180 -7.02 6.67 -25.87
C ASP A 180 -5.99 5.53 -26.03
N PRO A 181 -6.36 4.37 -26.62
CA PRO A 181 -5.43 3.27 -26.86
C PRO A 181 -4.20 3.63 -27.70
N GLY A 182 -4.27 4.67 -28.55
CA GLY A 182 -3.16 5.17 -29.35
C GLY A 182 -1.96 5.62 -28.52
N ALA A 183 -2.19 6.02 -27.27
CA ALA A 183 -1.13 6.38 -26.32
C ALA A 183 -0.18 5.23 -25.97
N VAL A 184 -0.60 3.96 -26.11
CA VAL A 184 0.23 2.80 -25.74
C VAL A 184 1.58 2.79 -26.45
N SER A 185 1.64 3.24 -27.72
CA SER A 185 2.88 3.25 -28.51
C SER A 185 3.93 4.19 -27.90
N VAL A 186 3.57 5.44 -27.59
CA VAL A 186 4.51 6.39 -26.97
C VAL A 186 4.88 5.97 -25.56
N LEU A 187 3.94 5.44 -24.78
CA LEU A 187 4.21 4.95 -23.44
C LEU A 187 5.20 3.78 -23.45
N ASN A 188 5.08 2.85 -24.41
CA ASN A 188 6.05 1.76 -24.60
C ASN A 188 7.46 2.27 -24.94
N THR A 189 7.57 3.27 -25.82
CA THR A 189 8.86 3.92 -26.13
C THR A 189 9.51 4.48 -24.86
N ILE A 190 8.74 5.14 -24.00
CA ILE A 190 9.22 5.70 -22.73
C ILE A 190 9.64 4.60 -21.75
N ILE A 191 8.91 3.49 -21.67
CA ILE A 191 9.29 2.32 -20.86
C ILE A 191 10.64 1.73 -21.31
N ARG A 192 10.96 1.82 -22.60
CA ARG A 192 12.19 1.32 -23.22
C ARG A 192 13.35 2.33 -23.22
N GLU A 193 13.14 3.56 -22.76
CA GLU A 193 14.24 4.50 -22.49
C GLU A 193 15.16 3.98 -21.38
N GLU A 194 16.43 4.37 -21.43
CA GLU A 194 17.45 4.00 -20.44
C GLU A 194 16.98 4.35 -19.02
N PHE A 195 16.85 3.33 -18.17
CA PHE A 195 16.38 3.52 -16.80
C PHE A 195 17.49 4.09 -15.91
N ASN A 196 17.26 5.29 -15.38
CA ASN A 196 18.12 5.89 -14.36
C ASN A 196 17.44 5.77 -12.98
N PRO A 197 17.95 4.94 -12.05
CA PRO A 197 17.36 4.79 -10.71
C PRO A 197 17.29 6.10 -9.90
N SER A 198 18.12 7.10 -10.23
CA SER A 198 18.10 8.43 -9.58
C SER A 198 17.10 9.41 -10.21
N LYS A 199 16.44 9.03 -11.31
CA LYS A 199 15.42 9.83 -12.04
C LYS A 199 14.30 8.93 -12.56
N PRO A 200 13.58 8.20 -11.68
CA PRO A 200 12.66 7.14 -12.10
C PRO A 200 11.27 7.68 -12.53
N GLU A 201 11.04 8.99 -12.46
CA GLU A 201 9.71 9.60 -12.51
C GLU A 201 8.96 9.37 -13.83
N MET A 202 9.66 9.40 -14.97
CA MET A 202 9.04 9.23 -16.30
C MET A 202 8.53 7.81 -16.51
N HIS A 203 9.34 6.79 -16.19
CA HIS A 203 8.94 5.38 -16.23
C HIS A 203 7.78 5.10 -15.26
N GLY A 204 7.83 5.67 -14.05
CA GLY A 204 6.74 5.55 -13.08
C GLY A 204 5.43 6.18 -13.58
N ALA A 205 5.50 7.36 -14.18
CA ALA A 205 4.36 8.01 -14.83
C ALA A 205 3.80 7.17 -16.00
N ALA A 206 4.66 6.58 -16.82
CA ALA A 206 4.24 5.76 -17.96
C ALA A 206 3.52 4.47 -17.52
N ILE A 207 4.01 3.80 -16.47
CA ILE A 207 3.35 2.62 -15.88
C ILE A 207 1.97 3.00 -15.30
N ILE A 208 1.87 4.15 -14.62
CA ILE A 208 0.59 4.67 -14.11
C ILE A 208 -0.37 4.98 -15.27
N ALA A 209 0.12 5.58 -16.35
CA ALA A 209 -0.69 5.90 -17.53
C ALA A 209 -1.22 4.64 -18.22
N LEU A 210 -0.36 3.65 -18.48
CA LEU A 210 -0.74 2.33 -19.01
C LEU A 210 -1.80 1.63 -18.14
N GLY A 211 -1.69 1.74 -16.81
CA GLY A 211 -2.67 1.21 -15.87
C GLY A 211 -4.01 1.98 -15.82
N LYS A 212 -4.04 3.24 -16.27
CA LYS A 212 -5.29 4.01 -16.43
C LYS A 212 -5.98 3.74 -17.77
N LEU A 213 -5.21 3.51 -18.84
CA LEU A 213 -5.75 3.13 -20.15
C LEU A 213 -6.61 1.85 -20.06
N LYS A 214 -6.17 0.85 -19.29
CA LYS A 214 -6.83 -0.46 -19.13
C LYS A 214 -7.14 -1.19 -20.45
N THR A 215 -6.37 -0.92 -21.50
CA THR A 215 -6.58 -1.52 -22.81
C THR A 215 -5.81 -2.86 -22.93
N PRO A 216 -6.30 -3.84 -23.71
CA PRO A 216 -5.55 -5.07 -23.98
C PRO A 216 -4.15 -4.80 -24.57
N GLN A 217 -4.00 -3.73 -25.36
CA GLN A 217 -2.74 -3.27 -25.94
C GLN A 217 -1.71 -2.84 -24.87
N ALA A 218 -2.15 -2.36 -23.70
CA ALA A 218 -1.26 -1.99 -22.61
C ALA A 218 -0.69 -3.21 -21.85
N ILE A 219 -1.33 -4.39 -21.94
CA ILE A 219 -0.93 -5.58 -21.17
C ILE A 219 0.49 -6.06 -21.51
N PRO A 220 0.90 -6.27 -22.79
CA PRO A 220 2.27 -6.66 -23.12
C PRO A 220 3.32 -5.65 -22.60
N VAL A 221 3.03 -4.35 -22.69
CA VAL A 221 3.93 -3.27 -22.25
C VAL A 221 4.09 -3.26 -20.73
N LEU A 222 3.01 -3.48 -19.98
CA LEU A 222 3.05 -3.61 -18.53
C LEU A 222 3.82 -4.88 -18.10
N ILE A 223 3.69 -5.98 -18.84
CA ILE A 223 4.45 -7.22 -18.59
C ILE A 223 5.94 -7.05 -18.90
N GLU A 224 6.30 -6.34 -19.97
CA GLU A 224 7.69 -5.96 -20.24
C GLU A 224 8.26 -5.04 -19.14
N SER A 225 7.46 -4.06 -18.70
CA SER A 225 7.79 -3.15 -17.60
C SER A 225 8.08 -3.91 -16.29
N MET A 226 7.35 -4.99 -16.02
CA MET A 226 7.53 -5.85 -14.84
C MET A 226 8.96 -6.36 -14.68
N TYR A 227 9.61 -6.67 -15.81
CA TYR A 227 10.93 -7.28 -15.86
C TYR A 227 12.05 -6.27 -16.09
N ARG A 228 11.82 -5.24 -16.92
CA ARG A 228 12.79 -4.14 -17.12
C ARG A 228 12.91 -3.22 -15.91
N LEU A 229 11.81 -3.01 -15.19
CA LEU A 229 11.67 -1.98 -14.16
C LEU A 229 11.16 -2.59 -12.84
N PRO A 230 11.85 -3.58 -12.25
CA PRO A 230 11.38 -4.29 -11.05
C PRO A 230 11.16 -3.38 -9.84
N PHE A 231 11.83 -2.22 -9.79
CA PHE A 231 11.57 -1.15 -8.81
C PHE A 231 10.10 -0.69 -8.80
N PHE A 232 9.44 -0.67 -9.97
CA PHE A 232 8.04 -0.31 -10.14
C PHE A 232 7.08 -1.50 -10.09
N PHE A 233 7.52 -2.69 -9.67
CA PHE A 233 6.68 -3.88 -9.65
C PHE A 233 5.37 -3.69 -8.89
N LYS A 234 5.35 -2.91 -7.79
CA LYS A 234 4.13 -2.59 -7.05
C LYS A 234 3.08 -1.85 -7.90
N GLN A 235 3.52 -0.91 -8.74
CA GLN A 235 2.68 -0.14 -9.65
C GLN A 235 2.24 -1.00 -10.85
N VAL A 236 3.17 -1.77 -11.44
CA VAL A 236 2.88 -2.72 -12.53
C VAL A 236 1.85 -3.77 -12.09
N ARG A 237 2.04 -4.36 -10.90
CA ARG A 237 1.13 -5.32 -10.27
C ARG A 237 -0.30 -4.79 -10.16
N ARG A 238 -0.46 -3.58 -9.61
CA ARG A 238 -1.76 -2.91 -9.51
C ARG A 238 -2.39 -2.59 -10.87
N SER A 239 -1.56 -2.26 -11.86
CA SER A 239 -2.00 -1.93 -13.23
C SER A 239 -2.47 -3.18 -13.96
N LEU A 240 -1.68 -4.26 -13.98
CA LEU A 240 -2.06 -5.54 -14.58
C LEU A 240 -3.35 -6.09 -13.99
N VAL A 241 -3.51 -6.09 -12.66
CA VAL A 241 -4.74 -6.56 -12.01
C VAL A 241 -5.95 -5.65 -12.33
N ALA A 242 -5.74 -4.38 -12.69
CA ALA A 242 -6.80 -3.44 -13.09
C ALA A 242 -7.15 -3.49 -14.59
N SER A 243 -6.20 -3.87 -15.46
CA SER A 243 -6.33 -3.83 -16.93
C SER A 243 -7.04 -5.05 -17.54
N GLY A 244 -7.67 -5.90 -16.73
CA GLY A 244 -8.52 -7.00 -17.20
C GLY A 244 -7.98 -8.38 -16.83
N GLY A 245 -8.84 -9.21 -16.24
CA GLY A 245 -8.41 -10.50 -15.68
C GLY A 245 -8.03 -11.54 -16.73
N GLU A 246 -8.78 -11.64 -17.84
CA GLU A 246 -8.69 -12.78 -18.77
C GLU A 246 -7.39 -12.80 -19.58
N ASP A 247 -7.03 -11.69 -20.23
CA ASP A 247 -5.83 -11.65 -21.07
C ASP A 247 -4.54 -11.60 -20.24
N VAL A 248 -4.56 -10.94 -19.07
CA VAL A 248 -3.46 -11.03 -18.11
C VAL A 248 -3.30 -12.46 -17.60
N LEU A 249 -4.39 -13.16 -17.26
CA LEU A 249 -4.35 -14.56 -16.82
C LEU A 249 -3.76 -15.48 -17.89
N LYS A 250 -4.24 -15.41 -19.14
CA LYS A 250 -3.67 -16.18 -20.27
C LYS A 250 -2.18 -15.94 -20.41
N ARG A 251 -1.74 -14.69 -20.30
CA ARG A 251 -0.33 -14.31 -20.41
C ARG A 251 0.49 -14.81 -19.21
N MET A 252 0.00 -14.70 -17.98
CA MET A 252 0.68 -15.25 -16.80
C MET A 252 0.80 -16.78 -16.88
N ILE A 253 -0.24 -17.48 -17.35
CA ILE A 253 -0.21 -18.92 -17.64
C ILE A 253 0.92 -19.23 -18.64
N ALA A 254 0.96 -18.55 -19.78
CA ALA A 254 1.99 -18.78 -20.80
C ALA A 254 3.42 -18.53 -20.28
N ILE A 255 3.62 -17.51 -19.46
CA ILE A 255 4.92 -17.21 -18.83
C ILE A 255 5.33 -18.33 -17.88
N LEU A 256 4.44 -18.70 -16.94
CA LEU A 256 4.67 -19.76 -15.97
C LEU A 256 4.89 -21.11 -16.64
N GLU A 257 4.20 -21.40 -17.74
CA GLU A 257 4.42 -22.59 -18.55
C GLU A 257 5.72 -22.58 -19.36
N GLY A 258 6.30 -21.40 -19.59
CA GLY A 258 7.46 -21.18 -20.45
C GLY A 258 7.14 -21.07 -21.94
N SER A 259 5.87 -20.92 -22.32
CA SER A 259 5.38 -20.83 -23.71
C SER A 259 5.25 -19.40 -24.24
N ASP A 260 5.41 -18.37 -23.39
CA ASP A 260 5.37 -16.96 -23.79
C ASP A 260 6.59 -16.55 -24.64
N SER A 261 6.40 -16.36 -25.94
CA SER A 261 7.47 -16.04 -26.89
C SER A 261 8.11 -14.68 -26.66
N GLU A 262 7.34 -13.63 -26.39
CA GLU A 262 7.87 -12.27 -26.24
C GLU A 262 8.64 -12.11 -24.92
N VAL A 263 8.12 -12.68 -23.81
CA VAL A 263 8.83 -12.67 -22.53
C VAL A 263 10.08 -13.57 -22.59
N ASN A 264 10.03 -14.71 -23.29
CA ASN A 264 11.22 -15.52 -23.51
C ASN A 264 12.28 -14.77 -24.34
N ALA A 265 11.89 -14.05 -25.40
CA ALA A 265 12.79 -13.21 -26.19
C ALA A 265 13.41 -12.09 -25.34
N LEU A 266 12.59 -11.34 -24.58
CA LEU A 266 13.04 -10.31 -23.65
C LEU A 266 14.12 -10.84 -22.67
N PHE A 267 13.88 -12.03 -22.10
CA PHE A 267 14.82 -12.67 -21.19
C PHE A 267 16.12 -13.11 -21.87
N GLN A 268 16.06 -13.58 -23.12
CA GLN A 268 17.25 -13.97 -23.90
C GLN A 268 18.08 -12.74 -24.32
N GLU A 269 17.44 -11.73 -24.90
CA GLU A 269 18.08 -10.50 -25.39
C GLU A 269 18.79 -9.72 -24.27
N ASN A 270 18.16 -9.66 -23.08
CA ASN A 270 18.64 -8.83 -21.97
C ASN A 270 19.28 -9.69 -20.84
N ALA A 271 19.34 -11.01 -21.00
CA ALA A 271 19.86 -11.99 -20.04
C ALA A 271 19.27 -11.86 -18.60
N LEU A 272 17.95 -11.64 -18.51
CA LEU A 272 17.23 -11.36 -17.25
C LEU A 272 17.04 -12.60 -16.35
N ASP A 273 17.45 -13.78 -16.81
CA ASP A 273 17.53 -15.01 -16.01
C ASP A 273 18.84 -15.12 -15.22
N THR A 274 19.72 -14.12 -15.32
CA THR A 274 21.08 -14.16 -14.79
C THR A 274 21.42 -12.86 -14.05
N TYR A 275 21.71 -12.96 -12.75
CA TYR A 275 22.29 -11.89 -11.96
C TYR A 275 23.77 -11.71 -12.30
N LYS A 276 24.14 -10.47 -12.64
CA LYS A 276 25.50 -10.08 -13.09
C LYS A 276 26.14 -9.02 -12.19
N GLY A 277 25.59 -8.72 -11.02
CA GLY A 277 25.98 -7.57 -10.18
C GLY A 277 24.84 -6.56 -10.00
N ASP A 278 24.95 -5.71 -8.97
CA ASP A 278 23.95 -4.68 -8.68
C ASP A 278 23.96 -3.57 -9.74
N LEU A 279 22.78 -3.01 -10.05
CA LEU A 279 22.66 -1.89 -10.99
C LEU A 279 23.49 -0.68 -10.54
N GLY A 280 24.29 -0.14 -11.45
CA GLY A 280 25.18 1.01 -11.19
C GLY A 280 26.52 0.65 -10.51
N LYS A 281 26.81 -0.64 -10.31
CA LYS A 281 28.15 -1.14 -9.93
C LYS A 281 28.77 -1.88 -11.13
N ASP A 282 30.09 -2.11 -11.08
CA ASP A 282 30.76 -2.94 -12.08
C ASP A 282 30.18 -4.36 -12.08
N PRO A 283 30.01 -5.00 -13.25
CA PRO A 283 29.47 -6.35 -13.32
C PRO A 283 30.44 -7.38 -12.74
N LEU A 284 29.89 -8.39 -12.07
CA LEU A 284 30.61 -9.54 -11.55
C LEU A 284 31.30 -10.31 -12.70
N PRO A 285 32.47 -10.93 -12.46
CA PRO A 285 33.08 -11.87 -13.39
C PRO A 285 32.08 -12.95 -13.84
N GLN A 286 32.16 -13.39 -15.10
CA GLN A 286 31.19 -14.35 -15.66
C GLN A 286 31.11 -15.68 -14.87
N ALA A 287 32.19 -16.07 -14.19
CA ALA A 287 32.21 -17.25 -13.31
C ALA A 287 31.38 -17.11 -12.03
N GLU A 288 31.02 -15.88 -11.64
CA GLU A 288 30.25 -15.54 -10.44
C GLU A 288 28.78 -15.19 -10.76
N TRP A 289 28.38 -15.29 -12.04
CA TRP A 289 27.00 -15.05 -12.45
C TRP A 289 26.05 -16.11 -11.88
N GLN A 290 24.93 -15.66 -11.31
CA GLN A 290 23.98 -16.53 -10.62
C GLN A 290 22.63 -16.55 -11.34
N LYS A 291 22.01 -17.74 -11.43
CA LYS A 291 20.67 -17.85 -12.02
C LYS A 291 19.63 -17.20 -11.12
N VAL A 292 18.67 -16.51 -11.74
CA VAL A 292 17.50 -15.94 -11.09
C VAL A 292 16.21 -16.38 -11.79
N SER A 293 15.09 -16.37 -11.06
CA SER A 293 13.76 -16.62 -11.63
C SER A 293 12.77 -15.49 -11.33
N ALA A 294 13.15 -14.28 -11.73
CA ALA A 294 12.24 -13.13 -11.80
C ALA A 294 11.01 -13.45 -12.65
N LYS A 295 11.19 -14.23 -13.74
CA LYS A 295 10.14 -14.65 -14.67
C LYS A 295 8.97 -15.31 -13.95
N ASP A 296 9.26 -16.35 -13.16
CA ASP A 296 8.25 -17.13 -12.46
C ASP A 296 7.76 -16.41 -11.21
N TYR A 297 8.64 -15.72 -10.49
CA TYR A 297 8.30 -15.02 -9.26
C TYR A 297 7.26 -13.92 -9.49
N TYR A 298 7.48 -13.03 -10.45
CA TYR A 298 6.53 -11.95 -10.71
C TYR A 298 5.23 -12.48 -11.33
N ALA A 299 5.31 -13.40 -12.30
CA ALA A 299 4.12 -13.97 -12.93
C ALA A 299 3.23 -14.74 -11.93
N ALA A 300 3.84 -15.45 -10.97
CA ALA A 300 3.10 -16.13 -9.91
C ALA A 300 2.36 -15.14 -8.99
N ILE A 301 2.98 -14.03 -8.60
CA ILE A 301 2.31 -13.00 -7.78
C ILE A 301 1.07 -12.45 -8.50
N ILE A 302 1.18 -12.09 -9.77
CA ILE A 302 0.03 -11.60 -10.56
C ILE A 302 -1.05 -12.68 -10.68
N ALA A 303 -0.68 -13.91 -11.03
CA ALA A 303 -1.62 -15.03 -11.13
C ALA A 303 -2.37 -15.29 -9.81
N GLY A 304 -1.69 -15.15 -8.66
CA GLY A 304 -2.30 -15.23 -7.33
C GLY A 304 -3.31 -14.11 -7.05
N ASP A 305 -3.06 -12.89 -7.52
CA ASP A 305 -3.95 -11.74 -7.34
C ASP A 305 -5.18 -11.75 -8.26
N LEU A 306 -5.19 -12.62 -9.27
CA LEU A 306 -6.36 -12.87 -10.11
C LEU A 306 -7.31 -13.92 -9.51
N TYR A 307 -6.89 -14.63 -8.45
CA TYR A 307 -7.68 -15.61 -7.70
C TYR A 307 -8.31 -16.74 -8.55
N ASP A 308 -7.79 -16.99 -9.76
CA ASP A 308 -8.37 -17.91 -10.73
C ASP A 308 -7.72 -19.31 -10.69
N GLN A 309 -8.55 -20.35 -10.54
CA GLN A 309 -8.12 -21.75 -10.50
C GLN A 309 -7.43 -22.22 -11.80
N ARG A 310 -7.68 -21.56 -12.94
CA ARG A 310 -7.04 -21.87 -14.23
C ARG A 310 -5.52 -21.62 -14.21
N ALA A 311 -5.02 -20.77 -13.32
CA ALA A 311 -3.58 -20.57 -13.14
C ALA A 311 -2.86 -21.76 -12.49
N VAL A 312 -3.57 -22.65 -11.80
CA VAL A 312 -2.95 -23.67 -10.94
C VAL A 312 -2.04 -24.64 -11.71
N PRO A 313 -2.41 -25.24 -12.85
CA PRO A 313 -1.51 -26.15 -13.57
C PRO A 313 -0.19 -25.48 -13.98
N ALA A 314 -0.24 -24.22 -14.41
CA ALA A 314 0.94 -23.44 -14.78
C ALA A 314 1.82 -23.10 -13.56
N LEU A 315 1.20 -22.72 -12.43
CA LEU A 315 1.89 -22.52 -11.15
C LEU A 315 2.61 -23.80 -10.69
N LEU A 316 1.98 -24.97 -10.81
CA LEU A 316 2.59 -26.26 -10.46
C LEU A 316 3.75 -26.64 -11.39
N LYS A 317 3.61 -26.38 -12.70
CA LYS A 317 4.67 -26.57 -13.68
C LYS A 317 5.89 -25.66 -13.41
N ALA A 318 5.67 -24.43 -12.95
CA ALA A 318 6.74 -23.54 -12.48
C ALA A 318 7.33 -24.00 -11.14
N PHE A 319 6.52 -24.52 -10.21
CA PHE A 319 6.96 -25.04 -8.92
C PHE A 319 7.89 -26.26 -9.04
N ALA A 320 7.69 -27.11 -10.05
CA ALA A 320 8.54 -28.25 -10.33
C ALA A 320 9.98 -27.87 -10.76
N ARG A 321 10.27 -26.59 -11.06
CA ARG A 321 11.61 -26.11 -11.40
C ARG A 321 12.48 -25.97 -10.13
N PRO A 322 13.82 -26.14 -10.24
CA PRO A 322 14.72 -25.96 -9.11
C PRO A 322 14.56 -24.58 -8.46
N PRO A 323 14.55 -24.47 -7.11
CA PRO A 323 14.45 -23.19 -6.43
C PRO A 323 15.71 -22.35 -6.70
N VAL A 324 15.52 -21.10 -7.14
CA VAL A 324 16.57 -20.11 -7.35
C VAL A 324 16.07 -18.74 -6.88
N PRO A 325 16.95 -17.79 -6.45
CA PRO A 325 16.53 -16.45 -6.06
C PRO A 325 15.73 -15.77 -7.17
N ALA A 326 14.69 -15.01 -6.81
CA ALA A 326 13.92 -14.24 -7.80
C ALA A 326 14.73 -13.07 -8.37
N TYR A 327 15.56 -12.46 -7.54
CA TYR A 327 16.42 -11.31 -7.83
C TYR A 327 17.51 -11.22 -6.73
N PHE A 328 18.40 -10.25 -6.83
CA PHE A 328 19.38 -9.88 -5.79
C PHE A 328 19.22 -8.39 -5.43
N VAL A 329 19.59 -8.02 -4.20
CA VAL A 329 19.67 -6.63 -3.73
C VAL A 329 20.92 -6.49 -2.87
N ASP A 330 21.82 -5.57 -3.23
CA ASP A 330 23.13 -5.39 -2.58
C ASP A 330 23.91 -6.71 -2.47
N SER A 331 23.90 -7.47 -3.58
CA SER A 331 24.47 -8.82 -3.68
C SER A 331 23.90 -9.88 -2.73
N ALA A 332 22.87 -9.57 -1.92
CA ALA A 332 22.13 -10.56 -1.15
C ALA A 332 21.01 -11.20 -2.01
N PRO A 333 20.82 -12.53 -1.98
CA PRO A 333 19.73 -13.18 -2.71
C PRO A 333 18.37 -12.78 -2.12
N GLY A 334 17.44 -12.42 -3.02
CA GLY A 334 16.04 -12.26 -2.69
C GLY A 334 15.32 -13.59 -2.44
N PRO A 335 14.01 -13.58 -2.14
CA PRO A 335 13.22 -14.79 -1.98
C PRO A 335 13.26 -15.65 -3.25
N VAL A 336 13.21 -16.97 -3.11
CA VAL A 336 13.13 -17.88 -4.25
C VAL A 336 11.74 -17.85 -4.90
N GLN A 337 11.64 -18.23 -6.18
CA GLN A 337 10.37 -18.20 -6.94
C GLN A 337 9.26 -19.07 -6.32
N HIS A 338 9.63 -20.15 -5.61
CA HIS A 338 8.69 -20.99 -4.87
C HIS A 338 7.88 -20.21 -3.83
N ASN A 339 8.41 -19.14 -3.23
CA ASN A 339 7.68 -18.33 -2.25
C ASN A 339 6.48 -17.62 -2.88
N ALA A 340 6.66 -17.05 -4.08
CA ALA A 340 5.60 -16.41 -4.85
C ALA A 340 4.55 -17.42 -5.33
N ILE A 341 4.99 -18.60 -5.79
CA ILE A 341 4.09 -19.66 -6.25
C ILE A 341 3.23 -20.19 -5.10
N LEU A 342 3.83 -20.41 -3.93
CA LEU A 342 3.10 -20.82 -2.73
C LEU A 342 2.13 -19.73 -2.23
N ASP A 343 2.49 -18.45 -2.30
CA ASP A 343 1.56 -17.35 -2.02
C ASP A 343 0.40 -17.27 -3.02
N ALA A 344 0.66 -17.55 -4.31
CA ALA A 344 -0.38 -17.61 -5.33
C ALA A 344 -1.38 -18.73 -5.06
N LEU A 345 -0.89 -19.95 -4.76
CA LEU A 345 -1.73 -21.07 -4.36
C LEU A 345 -2.50 -20.79 -3.06
N ARG A 346 -1.91 -20.04 -2.11
CA ARG A 346 -2.57 -19.58 -0.87
C ARG A 346 -3.73 -18.62 -1.14
N LYS A 347 -3.55 -17.68 -2.09
CA LYS A 347 -4.57 -16.71 -2.50
C LYS A 347 -5.73 -17.40 -3.21
N ILE A 348 -5.44 -18.16 -4.27
CA ILE A 348 -6.40 -18.99 -5.02
C ILE A 348 -7.14 -19.94 -4.07
N GLY A 349 -6.40 -20.62 -3.20
CA GLY A 349 -6.92 -21.49 -2.15
C GLY A 349 -7.44 -22.84 -2.66
N HIS A 350 -8.22 -23.49 -1.81
CA HIS A 350 -8.71 -24.86 -2.03
C HIS A 350 -9.58 -25.01 -3.28
N GLY A 351 -9.77 -26.27 -3.70
CA GLY A 351 -10.58 -26.65 -4.86
C GLY A 351 -9.81 -27.42 -5.92
N ASN A 352 -8.47 -27.38 -5.88
CA ASN A 352 -7.60 -28.13 -6.78
C ASN A 352 -6.84 -29.26 -6.02
N PRO A 353 -7.11 -30.54 -6.32
CA PRO A 353 -6.42 -31.68 -5.70
C PRO A 353 -4.91 -31.76 -6.01
N GLU A 354 -4.49 -31.34 -7.20
CA GLU A 354 -3.08 -31.36 -7.63
C GLU A 354 -2.24 -30.31 -6.89
N ALA A 355 -2.81 -29.13 -6.64
CA ALA A 355 -2.20 -28.13 -5.77
C ALA A 355 -2.03 -28.67 -4.36
N THR A 356 -3.07 -29.33 -3.85
CA THR A 356 -3.09 -29.89 -2.50
C THR A 356 -2.04 -31.00 -2.34
N SER A 357 -1.94 -31.92 -3.29
CA SER A 357 -0.94 -33.00 -3.27
C SER A 357 0.49 -32.49 -3.50
N THR A 358 0.68 -31.49 -4.37
CA THR A 358 2.01 -30.88 -4.61
C THR A 358 2.52 -30.13 -3.38
N VAL A 359 1.68 -29.30 -2.76
CA VAL A 359 2.03 -28.58 -1.52
C VAL A 359 2.27 -29.58 -0.37
N LEU A 360 1.48 -30.65 -0.28
CA LEU A 360 1.70 -31.74 0.67
C LEU A 360 3.08 -32.41 0.48
N ALA A 361 3.42 -32.77 -0.76
CA ALA A 361 4.72 -33.36 -1.10
C ALA A 361 5.90 -32.40 -0.80
N ALA A 362 5.71 -31.10 -0.97
CA ALA A 362 6.72 -30.09 -0.67
C ALA A 362 7.10 -30.04 0.82
N TRP A 363 6.13 -30.07 1.75
CA TRP A 363 6.46 -30.04 3.19
C TRP A 363 6.77 -31.41 3.80
N THR A 364 6.24 -32.51 3.24
CA THR A 364 6.56 -33.86 3.72
C THR A 364 7.90 -34.36 3.18
N SER A 365 8.02 -34.48 1.86
CA SER A 365 9.16 -35.09 1.15
C SER A 365 10.15 -34.10 0.54
N GLY A 366 9.83 -32.80 0.48
CA GLY A 366 10.72 -31.79 -0.09
C GLY A 366 12.09 -31.71 0.62
N THR A 367 13.13 -31.42 -0.15
CA THR A 367 14.52 -31.33 0.34
C THR A 367 14.95 -29.90 0.68
N ASN A 368 14.27 -28.87 0.16
CA ASN A 368 14.58 -27.48 0.48
C ASN A 368 14.00 -27.09 1.85
N ALA A 369 14.87 -26.93 2.85
CA ALA A 369 14.51 -26.58 4.22
C ALA A 369 13.71 -25.27 4.35
N ASP A 370 14.02 -24.25 3.54
CA ASP A 370 13.36 -22.94 3.60
C ASP A 370 11.90 -23.00 3.09
N ILE A 371 11.59 -23.97 2.23
CA ILE A 371 10.27 -24.13 1.61
C ILE A 371 9.32 -24.99 2.45
N LYS A 372 9.83 -25.96 3.24
CA LYS A 372 8.96 -26.86 4.02
C LYS A 372 8.03 -26.11 5.01
N PRO A 373 8.48 -25.10 5.77
CA PRO A 373 7.59 -24.32 6.65
C PRO A 373 6.51 -23.57 5.87
N ILE A 374 6.88 -22.91 4.76
CA ILE A 374 5.96 -22.14 3.92
C ILE A 374 4.89 -23.07 3.32
N ALA A 375 5.31 -24.21 2.78
CA ALA A 375 4.40 -25.22 2.24
C ALA A 375 3.48 -25.83 3.32
N ALA A 376 3.97 -26.05 4.54
CA ALA A 376 3.14 -26.51 5.66
C ALA A 376 2.06 -25.48 6.06
N ASN A 377 2.39 -24.17 6.06
CA ASN A 377 1.40 -23.11 6.27
C ASN A 377 0.35 -23.06 5.15
N VAL A 378 0.82 -23.01 3.90
CA VAL A 378 -0.01 -22.87 2.69
C VAL A 378 -0.94 -24.05 2.51
N TYR A 379 -0.53 -25.24 2.94
CA TYR A 379 -1.36 -26.45 2.92
C TYR A 379 -2.74 -26.26 3.58
N SER A 380 -2.84 -25.45 4.65
CA SER A 380 -4.15 -25.14 5.28
C SER A 380 -5.13 -24.31 4.45
N PHE A 381 -4.63 -23.64 3.40
CA PHE A 381 -5.45 -22.86 2.48
C PHE A 381 -5.87 -23.66 1.23
N VAL A 382 -5.07 -24.65 0.82
CA VAL A 382 -5.35 -25.50 -0.36
C VAL A 382 -6.06 -26.81 -0.02
N SER A 383 -5.76 -27.44 1.13
CA SER A 383 -6.53 -28.59 1.61
C SER A 383 -7.87 -28.15 2.21
N LYS A 384 -8.90 -28.98 2.00
CA LYS A 384 -10.23 -28.77 2.58
C LYS A 384 -10.21 -28.97 4.09
N ASP A 385 -9.68 -30.10 4.55
CA ASP A 385 -9.79 -30.62 5.93
C ASP A 385 -8.53 -31.37 6.42
N GLY A 386 -7.51 -31.53 5.57
CA GLY A 386 -6.27 -32.25 5.89
C GLY A 386 -6.41 -33.77 5.88
N ALA A 387 -7.46 -34.32 5.25
CA ALA A 387 -7.71 -35.76 5.16
C ALA A 387 -6.77 -36.52 4.22
N GLU A 388 -5.99 -35.83 3.37
CA GLU A 388 -4.99 -36.43 2.49
C GLU A 388 -3.97 -37.28 3.29
N LYS A 389 -3.35 -38.30 2.68
CA LYS A 389 -2.52 -39.28 3.39
C LYS A 389 -1.03 -38.93 3.42
N VAL A 390 -0.42 -39.11 4.59
CA VAL A 390 1.03 -39.07 4.81
C VAL A 390 1.44 -40.39 5.43
N GLY A 391 1.85 -41.33 4.58
CA GLY A 391 1.97 -42.74 4.98
C GLY A 391 0.63 -43.28 5.47
N ASN A 392 0.61 -43.83 6.69
CA ASN A 392 -0.58 -44.46 7.27
C ASN A 392 -1.52 -43.49 8.01
N VAL A 393 -1.16 -42.22 8.16
CA VAL A 393 -1.97 -41.20 8.87
C VAL A 393 -2.52 -40.15 7.91
N SER A 394 -3.49 -39.37 8.37
CA SER A 394 -3.88 -38.13 7.68
C SER A 394 -2.79 -37.06 7.77
N ALA A 395 -2.80 -36.10 6.85
CA ALA A 395 -1.87 -34.99 6.83
C ALA A 395 -2.07 -34.05 8.03
N VAL A 396 -3.31 -33.83 8.47
CA VAL A 396 -3.58 -33.12 9.73
C VAL A 396 -2.98 -33.85 10.95
N GLU A 397 -2.98 -35.18 10.97
CA GLU A 397 -2.26 -35.95 12.01
C GLU A 397 -0.75 -35.84 11.90
N ALA A 398 -0.19 -35.82 10.69
CA ALA A 398 1.24 -35.63 10.48
C ALA A 398 1.70 -34.21 10.91
N LEU A 399 0.91 -33.17 10.60
CA LEU A 399 1.14 -31.80 11.12
C LEU A 399 1.07 -31.76 12.65
N GLY A 400 0.10 -32.45 13.25
CA GLY A 400 0.00 -32.58 14.71
C GLY A 400 1.24 -33.21 15.33
N LYS A 401 1.76 -34.30 14.74
CA LYS A 401 3.00 -34.95 15.19
C LYS A 401 4.21 -34.01 15.08
N ILE A 402 4.34 -33.24 13.98
CA ILE A 402 5.41 -32.24 13.82
C ILE A 402 5.27 -31.13 14.88
N ALA A 403 4.06 -30.67 15.18
CA ALA A 403 3.80 -29.69 16.22
C ALA A 403 4.12 -30.22 17.64
N GLU A 404 4.04 -31.54 17.84
CA GLU A 404 4.27 -32.23 19.11
C GLU A 404 5.75 -32.52 19.40
N THR A 405 6.52 -32.97 18.40
CA THR A 405 7.93 -33.36 18.58
C THR A 405 8.86 -32.16 18.67
N ASN A 406 10.06 -32.39 19.20
CA ASN A 406 11.16 -31.40 19.20
C ASN A 406 12.18 -31.67 18.08
N ASP A 407 11.94 -32.67 17.23
CA ASP A 407 12.92 -33.20 16.27
C ASP A 407 12.89 -32.47 14.91
N ALA A 408 11.80 -31.75 14.64
CA ALA A 408 11.66 -30.88 13.49
C ALA A 408 12.31 -29.51 13.74
N ASP A 409 12.73 -28.84 12.65
CA ASP A 409 13.11 -27.43 12.69
C ASP A 409 12.00 -26.58 13.37
N GLN A 410 12.43 -25.58 14.14
CA GLN A 410 11.52 -24.75 14.91
C GLN A 410 10.55 -23.97 14.01
N THR A 411 11.00 -23.49 12.84
CA THR A 411 10.14 -22.77 11.89
C THR A 411 9.09 -23.71 11.31
N LEU A 412 9.51 -24.88 10.82
CA LEU A 412 8.59 -25.91 10.31
C LEU A 412 7.56 -26.32 11.37
N ARG A 413 7.98 -26.43 12.62
CA ARG A 413 7.11 -26.78 13.74
C ARG A 413 6.05 -25.73 14.03
N LEU A 414 6.40 -24.45 14.02
CA LEU A 414 5.45 -23.35 14.24
C LEU A 414 4.45 -23.27 13.08
N GLU A 415 4.94 -23.38 11.83
CA GLU A 415 4.05 -23.38 10.67
C GLU A 415 3.16 -24.62 10.61
N ALA A 416 3.64 -25.78 11.09
CA ALA A 416 2.82 -26.98 11.24
C ALA A 416 1.77 -26.86 12.37
N SER A 417 2.04 -26.12 13.45
CA SER A 417 1.05 -25.90 14.52
C SER A 417 -0.05 -24.93 14.08
N VAL A 418 0.30 -23.87 13.34
CA VAL A 418 -0.66 -23.01 12.62
C VAL A 418 -1.45 -23.86 11.61
N ALA A 419 -0.71 -24.70 10.86
CA ALA A 419 -1.17 -25.72 9.94
C ALA A 419 -2.36 -26.52 10.51
N TYR A 420 -2.07 -27.16 11.64
CA TYR A 420 -2.96 -28.00 12.42
C TYR A 420 -4.18 -27.23 12.96
N GLY A 421 -3.96 -26.07 13.59
CA GLY A 421 -5.05 -25.25 14.14
C GLY A 421 -6.06 -24.78 13.09
N ARG A 422 -5.63 -24.61 11.83
CA ARG A 422 -6.48 -24.24 10.69
C ARG A 422 -7.17 -25.42 9.98
N LEU A 423 -6.80 -26.67 10.27
CA LEU A 423 -7.38 -27.85 9.63
C LEU A 423 -8.18 -28.72 10.61
N ALA A 424 -7.72 -28.88 11.85
CA ALA A 424 -8.41 -29.65 12.86
C ALA A 424 -9.79 -29.03 13.21
N ALA A 425 -10.80 -29.89 13.30
CA ALA A 425 -12.20 -29.52 13.53
C ALA A 425 -12.92 -30.48 14.51
N SER A 426 -12.17 -31.22 15.33
CA SER A 426 -12.71 -32.22 16.25
C SER A 426 -12.05 -32.16 17.63
N LYS A 427 -12.81 -32.55 18.67
CA LYS A 427 -12.46 -32.34 20.09
C LYS A 427 -11.18 -33.09 20.51
N ASP A 428 -10.97 -34.27 19.94
CA ASP A 428 -9.80 -35.14 20.15
C ASP A 428 -8.47 -34.53 19.71
N ARG A 429 -8.50 -33.48 18.88
CA ARG A 429 -7.29 -32.77 18.41
C ARG A 429 -6.79 -31.70 19.38
N ILE A 430 -7.66 -31.20 20.27
CA ILE A 430 -7.33 -30.13 21.23
C ILE A 430 -6.30 -30.56 22.30
N PRO A 431 -6.36 -31.79 22.89
CA PRO A 431 -5.37 -32.24 23.88
C PRO A 431 -3.91 -32.20 23.44
N LEU A 432 -3.61 -32.42 22.15
CA LEU A 432 -2.23 -32.37 21.62
C LEU A 432 -1.63 -30.96 21.79
N LEU A 433 -2.38 -29.94 21.39
CA LEU A 433 -1.96 -28.53 21.52
C LEU A 433 -1.78 -28.15 22.99
N LEU A 434 -2.70 -28.57 23.86
CA LEU A 434 -2.65 -28.22 25.28
C LEU A 434 -1.56 -28.98 26.06
N GLY A 435 -1.19 -30.18 25.61
CA GLY A 435 0.01 -30.87 26.08
C GLY A 435 1.28 -30.05 25.82
N GLN A 436 1.40 -29.47 24.61
CA GLN A 436 2.51 -28.55 24.29
C GLN A 436 2.40 -27.23 25.04
N ALA A 437 1.21 -26.63 25.14
CA ALA A 437 1.00 -25.41 25.92
C ALA A 437 1.45 -25.60 27.37
N LYS A 438 1.05 -26.70 28.02
CA LYS A 438 1.47 -27.07 29.37
C LYS A 438 2.99 -27.23 29.48
N LYS A 439 3.63 -27.97 28.58
CA LYS A 439 5.09 -28.14 28.53
C LYS A 439 5.83 -26.80 28.43
N TYR A 440 5.34 -25.88 27.60
CA TYR A 440 5.91 -24.54 27.47
C TYR A 440 5.61 -23.63 28.66
N LYS A 441 4.43 -23.74 29.29
CA LYS A 441 4.10 -23.07 30.54
C LYS A 441 5.06 -23.48 31.66
N GLU A 442 5.24 -24.79 31.88
CA GLU A 442 6.16 -25.33 32.90
C GLU A 442 7.61 -24.89 32.64
N ALA A 443 8.04 -24.88 31.37
CA ALA A 443 9.35 -24.35 30.98
C ALA A 443 9.49 -22.84 31.23
N SER A 444 8.44 -22.06 30.97
CA SER A 444 8.37 -20.62 31.26
C SER A 444 8.44 -20.35 32.77
N GLU A 445 7.63 -21.03 33.57
CA GLU A 445 7.61 -20.92 35.04
C GLU A 445 8.97 -21.29 35.64
N LYS A 446 9.62 -22.36 35.14
CA LYS A 446 10.98 -22.74 35.53
C LYS A 446 11.99 -21.65 35.19
N ALA A 447 12.03 -21.18 33.94
CA ALA A 447 12.96 -20.13 33.50
C ALA A 447 12.73 -18.81 34.26
N GLN A 448 11.48 -18.46 34.55
CA GLN A 448 11.13 -17.26 35.33
C GLN A 448 11.54 -17.38 36.80
N LYS A 449 11.44 -18.58 37.40
CA LYS A 449 11.92 -18.87 38.75
C LYS A 449 13.45 -18.82 38.83
N GLU A 450 14.14 -19.38 37.84
CA GLU A 450 15.60 -19.27 37.69
C GLU A 450 16.03 -17.80 37.53
N ALA A 451 15.37 -17.03 36.66
CA ALA A 451 15.62 -15.61 36.46
C ALA A 451 15.46 -14.80 37.76
N ASN A 452 14.34 -14.98 38.46
CA ASN A 452 14.02 -14.26 39.71
C ASN A 452 14.88 -14.66 40.92
N GLY A 453 15.68 -15.72 40.80
CA GLY A 453 16.59 -16.20 41.85
C GLY A 453 17.95 -15.45 41.86
N PRO A 454 19.07 -16.18 42.03
CA PRO A 454 20.41 -15.59 42.10
C PRO A 454 20.78 -14.63 40.94
N PRO A 455 20.40 -14.86 39.67
CA PRO A 455 20.70 -13.94 38.56
C PRO A 455 20.13 -12.54 38.77
N LYS A 456 18.84 -12.43 39.18
CA LYS A 456 18.22 -11.13 39.50
C LYS A 456 18.87 -10.48 40.72
N ALA A 457 19.14 -11.24 41.77
CA ALA A 457 19.82 -10.71 42.96
C ALA A 457 21.23 -10.18 42.63
N ALA A 458 21.97 -10.87 41.77
CA ALA A 458 23.28 -10.42 41.27
C ALA A 458 23.15 -9.16 40.39
N TYR A 459 22.15 -9.12 39.50
CA TYR A 459 21.85 -7.94 38.68
C TYR A 459 21.52 -6.73 39.55
N GLU A 460 20.58 -6.82 40.49
CA GLU A 460 20.19 -5.69 41.36
C GLU A 460 21.38 -5.21 42.23
N LYS A 461 22.20 -6.15 42.74
CA LYS A 461 23.44 -5.80 43.46
C LYS A 461 24.41 -5.00 42.59
N GLN A 462 24.68 -5.46 41.37
CA GLN A 462 25.58 -4.76 40.45
C GLN A 462 24.97 -3.45 39.93
N LYS A 463 23.65 -3.40 39.75
CA LYS A 463 22.92 -2.19 39.39
C LYS A 463 23.06 -1.11 40.46
N ALA A 464 22.90 -1.45 41.73
CA ALA A 464 23.11 -0.50 42.83
C ALA A 464 24.55 0.06 42.88
N ILE A 465 25.55 -0.79 42.65
CA ILE A 465 26.97 -0.39 42.55
C ILE A 465 27.20 0.54 41.34
N TYR A 466 26.65 0.16 40.18
CA TYR A 466 26.75 0.91 38.93
C TYR A 466 26.09 2.28 39.03
N ASP A 467 24.85 2.36 39.53
CA ASP A 467 24.11 3.62 39.69
C ASP A 467 24.82 4.56 40.68
N ALA A 468 25.39 4.04 41.77
CA ALA A 468 26.16 4.82 42.72
C ALA A 468 27.49 5.35 42.14
N ALA A 469 28.20 4.55 41.34
CA ALA A 469 29.41 5.01 40.64
C ALA A 469 29.09 6.03 39.55
N LYS A 470 27.98 5.81 38.82
CA LYS A 470 27.49 6.73 37.79
C LYS A 470 27.13 8.09 38.38
N ALA A 471 26.40 8.13 39.49
CA ALA A 471 26.05 9.37 40.18
C ALA A 471 27.29 10.20 40.55
N LYS A 472 28.34 9.56 41.10
CA LYS A 472 29.62 10.22 41.41
C LYS A 472 30.34 10.75 40.17
N LEU A 473 30.33 10.00 39.08
CA LEU A 473 30.92 10.44 37.81
C LEU A 473 30.16 11.64 37.23
N ASP A 474 28.83 11.60 37.23
CA ASP A 474 28.01 12.69 36.69
C ASP A 474 28.09 13.96 37.57
N GLU A 475 28.21 13.82 38.89
CA GLU A 475 28.54 14.92 39.82
C GLU A 475 29.92 15.53 39.53
N ALA A 476 30.97 14.71 39.37
CA ALA A 476 32.32 15.18 39.11
C ALA A 476 32.44 15.88 37.75
N LYS A 477 31.77 15.37 36.70
CA LYS A 477 31.62 16.06 35.42
C LYS A 477 30.92 17.41 35.58
N ALA A 478 29.84 17.47 36.37
CA ALA A 478 29.12 18.72 36.61
C ALA A 478 30.00 19.74 37.35
N ALA A 479 30.83 19.32 38.31
CA ALA A 479 31.78 20.19 38.99
C ALA A 479 32.82 20.80 38.03
N VAL A 480 33.41 19.99 37.13
CA VAL A 480 34.33 20.45 36.08
C VAL A 480 33.62 21.39 35.09
N ALA A 481 32.38 21.07 34.68
CA ALA A 481 31.59 21.90 33.77
C ALA A 481 31.30 23.29 34.35
N ARG A 482 30.93 23.38 35.65
CA ARG A 482 30.70 24.66 36.37
C ARG A 482 31.91 25.58 36.42
N LYS A 483 33.13 25.08 36.18
CA LYS A 483 34.37 25.87 36.09
C LYS A 483 34.77 26.23 34.66
N GLY A 484 33.90 26.00 33.67
CA GLY A 484 34.17 26.30 32.27
C GLY A 484 34.84 25.15 31.51
N GLY A 485 34.73 23.92 32.01
CA GLY A 485 35.24 22.71 31.37
C GLY A 485 36.69 22.35 31.74
N PRO A 486 37.22 21.22 31.20
CA PRO A 486 38.50 20.66 31.61
C PRO A 486 39.69 21.62 31.51
N ASN A 487 39.69 22.54 30.54
CA ASN A 487 40.80 23.48 30.32
C ASN A 487 40.79 24.68 31.29
N LYS A 488 39.75 24.82 32.12
CA LYS A 488 39.56 25.93 33.08
C LYS A 488 39.27 25.47 34.51
N ALA A 489 38.99 24.19 34.70
CA ALA A 489 38.79 23.61 36.02
C ALA A 489 40.13 23.48 36.78
N PRO A 490 40.15 23.74 38.10
CA PRO A 490 41.26 23.37 38.97
C PRO A 490 41.65 21.88 38.85
N VAL A 491 42.94 21.59 39.01
CA VAL A 491 43.53 20.25 38.80
C VAL A 491 42.86 19.20 39.68
N ASP A 492 42.55 19.53 40.93
CA ASP A 492 41.85 18.66 41.89
C ASP A 492 40.46 18.21 41.38
N LEU A 493 39.72 19.05 40.67
CA LEU A 493 38.45 18.66 40.06
C LEU A 493 38.64 17.76 38.83
N ILE A 494 39.71 17.96 38.07
CA ILE A 494 40.07 17.10 36.92
C ILE A 494 40.50 15.72 37.43
N GLU A 495 41.31 15.66 38.48
CA GLU A 495 41.72 14.43 39.16
C GLU A 495 40.51 13.70 39.78
N ALA A 496 39.62 14.42 40.47
CA ALA A 496 38.39 13.84 41.03
C ALA A 496 37.48 13.25 39.93
N ASN A 497 37.30 13.95 38.81
CA ASN A 497 36.56 13.45 37.65
C ASN A 497 37.25 12.23 36.99
N THR A 498 38.58 12.25 36.87
CA THR A 498 39.35 11.13 36.34
C THR A 498 39.23 9.89 37.23
N LYS A 499 39.35 10.07 38.56
CA LYS A 499 39.15 9.02 39.56
C LYS A 499 37.72 8.47 39.51
N ALA A 500 36.71 9.32 39.47
CA ALA A 500 35.31 8.89 39.36
C ALA A 500 35.05 8.12 38.05
N LYS A 501 35.69 8.50 36.94
CA LYS A 501 35.63 7.76 35.68
C LYS A 501 36.26 6.37 35.80
N VAL A 502 37.46 6.26 36.38
CA VAL A 502 38.14 4.96 36.60
C VAL A 502 37.29 4.05 37.48
N GLU A 503 36.68 4.56 38.56
CA GLU A 503 35.77 3.75 39.40
C GLU A 503 34.47 3.34 38.69
N PHE A 504 33.91 4.21 37.83
CA PHE A 504 32.75 3.86 36.99
C PHE A 504 33.09 2.79 35.94
N ASP A 505 34.23 2.92 35.26
CA ASP A 505 34.65 1.98 34.22
C ASP A 505 34.87 0.58 34.81
N LYS A 506 35.40 0.47 36.05
CA LYS A 506 35.55 -0.82 36.78
C LYS A 506 34.23 -1.56 37.04
N VAL A 507 33.12 -0.85 37.23
CA VAL A 507 31.82 -1.46 37.60
C VAL A 507 30.89 -1.68 36.42
N LYS A 508 31.21 -1.10 35.25
CA LYS A 508 30.43 -1.21 34.01
C LYS A 508 30.31 -2.65 33.51
N ASP A 509 31.41 -3.39 33.48
CA ASP A 509 31.43 -4.75 32.92
C ASP A 509 30.74 -5.78 33.84
N PRO A 510 30.98 -5.79 35.18
CA PRO A 510 30.20 -6.61 36.11
C PRO A 510 28.68 -6.37 36.04
N TYR A 511 28.25 -5.12 35.91
CA TYR A 511 26.84 -4.78 35.70
C TYR A 511 26.30 -5.31 34.36
N THR A 512 27.05 -5.12 33.28
CA THR A 512 26.66 -5.56 31.94
C THR A 512 26.53 -7.08 31.87
N ALA A 513 27.48 -7.82 32.45
CA ALA A 513 27.46 -9.28 32.55
C ALA A 513 26.26 -9.77 33.38
N ALA A 514 26.06 -9.24 34.59
CA ALA A 514 24.95 -9.64 35.45
C ALA A 514 23.58 -9.34 34.81
N LYS A 515 23.45 -8.19 34.12
CA LYS A 515 22.26 -7.83 33.35
C LYS A 515 22.02 -8.81 32.21
N ALA A 516 23.05 -9.17 31.43
CA ALA A 516 22.92 -10.10 30.33
C ALA A 516 22.46 -11.49 30.80
N THR A 517 23.04 -12.02 31.88
CA THR A 517 22.64 -13.32 32.46
C THR A 517 21.19 -13.33 32.94
N TRP A 518 20.76 -12.31 33.68
CA TRP A 518 19.37 -12.20 34.14
C TRP A 518 18.39 -12.04 32.97
N LYS A 519 18.71 -11.14 32.02
CA LYS A 519 17.85 -10.82 30.88
C LYS A 519 17.68 -12.00 29.92
N ALA A 520 18.73 -12.80 29.71
CA ALA A 520 18.64 -14.00 28.88
C ALA A 520 17.65 -15.05 29.45
N LEU A 521 17.59 -15.21 30.77
CA LEU A 521 16.60 -16.10 31.41
C LEU A 521 15.19 -15.51 31.39
N GLU A 522 15.06 -14.18 31.58
CA GLU A 522 13.78 -13.48 31.46
C GLU A 522 13.20 -13.58 30.04
N ASP A 523 14.03 -13.38 29.01
CA ASP A 523 13.62 -13.48 27.61
C ASP A 523 13.31 -14.92 27.21
N LYS A 524 14.04 -15.91 27.74
CA LYS A 524 13.72 -17.33 27.58
C LYS A 524 12.36 -17.68 28.19
N ALA A 525 12.03 -17.15 29.37
CA ALA A 525 10.72 -17.32 29.98
C ALA A 525 9.61 -16.68 29.12
N LYS A 526 9.81 -15.44 28.64
CA LYS A 526 8.88 -14.75 27.73
C LYS A 526 8.66 -15.51 26.42
N ALA A 527 9.73 -16.05 25.82
CA ALA A 527 9.65 -16.85 24.61
C ALA A 527 8.82 -18.14 24.83
N TYR A 528 9.05 -18.85 25.94
CA TYR A 528 8.24 -20.01 26.31
C TYR A 528 6.77 -19.65 26.57
N ARG A 529 6.47 -18.51 27.22
CA ARG A 529 5.08 -18.04 27.34
C ARG A 529 4.46 -17.71 25.98
N GLY A 530 5.23 -17.16 25.03
CA GLY A 530 4.80 -16.95 23.65
C GLY A 530 4.42 -18.26 22.94
N PHE A 531 5.23 -19.32 23.09
CA PHE A 531 4.88 -20.64 22.54
C PHE A 531 3.66 -21.26 23.22
N GLN A 532 3.52 -21.14 24.55
CA GLN A 532 2.30 -21.56 25.25
C GLN A 532 1.06 -20.90 24.61
N ARG A 533 1.06 -19.56 24.51
CA ARG A 533 -0.03 -18.78 23.91
C ARG A 533 -0.36 -19.26 22.50
N LEU A 534 0.66 -19.48 21.66
CA LEU A 534 0.46 -19.94 20.29
C LEU A 534 -0.40 -21.23 20.23
N PHE A 535 -0.04 -22.26 20.99
CA PHE A 535 -0.82 -23.50 21.05
C PHE A 535 -2.23 -23.30 21.64
N GLU A 536 -2.39 -22.43 22.63
CA GLU A 536 -3.69 -22.04 23.17
C GLU A 536 -4.57 -21.32 22.14
N THR A 537 -4.02 -20.42 21.32
CA THR A 537 -4.76 -19.79 20.21
C THR A 537 -5.12 -20.79 19.12
N HIS A 538 -4.34 -21.85 18.91
CA HIS A 538 -4.71 -22.93 17.99
C HIS A 538 -5.86 -23.78 18.54
N ALA A 539 -5.96 -23.97 19.87
CA ALA A 539 -7.14 -24.61 20.47
C ALA A 539 -8.42 -23.76 20.24
N ALA A 540 -8.32 -22.42 20.32
CA ALA A 540 -9.43 -21.52 19.99
C ALA A 540 -9.86 -21.59 18.52
N ARG A 541 -8.92 -21.81 17.60
CA ARG A 541 -9.20 -22.09 16.18
C ARG A 541 -10.00 -23.39 16.00
N ILE A 542 -9.65 -24.46 16.69
CA ILE A 542 -10.39 -25.74 16.61
C ILE A 542 -11.80 -25.58 17.23
N GLU A 543 -11.92 -24.84 18.33
CA GLU A 543 -13.21 -24.60 19.01
C GLU A 543 -14.25 -23.99 18.08
N ILE A 544 -13.93 -22.87 17.40
CA ILE A 544 -14.91 -22.21 16.53
C ILE A 544 -15.30 -23.07 15.33
N ALA A 545 -14.36 -23.89 14.80
CA ALA A 545 -14.64 -24.83 13.73
C ALA A 545 -15.62 -25.94 14.17
N MET A 546 -15.44 -26.47 15.39
CA MET A 546 -16.38 -27.43 15.99
C MET A 546 -17.76 -26.82 16.27
N HIS A 547 -17.79 -25.55 16.72
CA HIS A 547 -19.02 -24.83 17.06
C HIS A 547 -19.86 -24.52 15.83
N CYS A 548 -19.25 -23.93 14.79
CA CYS A 548 -19.97 -23.44 13.61
C CYS A 548 -20.08 -24.46 12.47
N LYS A 549 -19.20 -25.47 12.38
CA LYS A 549 -19.22 -26.52 11.35
C LYS A 549 -19.24 -25.92 9.94
N GLU A 550 -20.33 -26.12 9.18
CA GLU A 550 -20.52 -25.58 7.83
C GLU A 550 -21.43 -24.33 7.79
N ASN A 551 -21.71 -23.70 8.94
CA ASN A 551 -22.60 -22.53 9.02
C ASN A 551 -21.82 -21.20 8.87
N ALA A 552 -21.91 -20.59 7.69
CA ALA A 552 -21.32 -19.28 7.37
C ALA A 552 -21.77 -18.14 8.32
N GLU A 553 -23.05 -18.09 8.68
CA GLU A 553 -23.60 -17.05 9.57
C GLU A 553 -23.10 -17.20 11.02
N CYS A 554 -22.79 -18.42 11.45
CA CYS A 554 -22.15 -18.66 12.74
C CYS A 554 -20.73 -18.10 12.74
N TYR A 555 -19.94 -18.36 11.69
CA TYR A 555 -18.60 -17.78 11.55
C TYR A 555 -18.62 -16.25 11.45
N ALA A 556 -19.59 -15.69 10.72
CA ALA A 556 -19.77 -14.25 10.58
C ALA A 556 -19.95 -13.52 11.93
N LYS A 557 -20.58 -14.16 12.94
CA LYS A 557 -20.78 -13.58 14.28
C LYS A 557 -19.50 -13.35 15.08
N THR A 558 -18.35 -13.87 14.64
CA THR A 558 -17.04 -13.57 15.22
C THR A 558 -16.55 -12.16 14.85
N LEU A 559 -17.01 -11.59 13.74
CA LEU A 559 -16.67 -10.25 13.28
C LEU A 559 -17.46 -9.17 14.03
N VAL A 560 -17.02 -7.91 13.93
CA VAL A 560 -17.76 -6.78 14.49
C VAL A 560 -19.09 -6.64 13.74
N PRO A 561 -20.26 -6.63 14.42
CA PRO A 561 -21.54 -6.46 13.75
C PRO A 561 -21.63 -5.07 13.13
N ILE A 562 -22.38 -4.94 12.02
CA ILE A 562 -22.66 -3.65 11.40
C ILE A 562 -23.51 -2.83 12.40
N PRO A 563 -23.07 -1.64 12.83
CA PRO A 563 -23.85 -0.81 13.73
C PRO A 563 -25.10 -0.26 13.01
N ALA A 564 -26.15 0.03 13.79
CA ALA A 564 -27.30 0.75 13.28
C ALA A 564 -26.89 2.16 12.78
N GLU A 565 -27.61 2.68 11.79
CA GLU A 565 -27.35 4.02 11.26
C GLU A 565 -27.54 5.09 12.35
N GLU A 566 -26.44 5.72 12.77
CA GLU A 566 -26.49 6.91 13.62
C GLU A 566 -26.77 8.13 12.73
N LYS A 567 -27.70 9.00 13.14
CA LYS A 567 -27.92 10.30 12.50
C LYS A 567 -27.24 11.44 13.28
N ASP A 568 -26.91 12.53 12.59
CA ASP A 568 -26.53 13.81 13.22
C ASP A 568 -27.75 14.61 13.68
N GLU A 569 -27.51 15.79 14.26
CA GLU A 569 -28.57 16.64 14.83
C GLU A 569 -29.46 17.21 13.71
N GLU A 570 -28.92 17.28 12.51
CA GLU A 570 -29.55 17.68 11.25
C GLU A 570 -30.29 16.54 10.53
N GLY A 571 -30.13 15.28 10.99
CA GLY A 571 -30.82 14.11 10.46
C GLY A 571 -30.11 13.37 9.31
N ASN A 572 -28.89 13.76 8.95
CA ASN A 572 -28.05 13.07 7.98
C ASN A 572 -27.42 11.81 8.59
N VAL A 573 -27.16 10.79 7.77
CA VAL A 573 -26.50 9.56 8.23
C VAL A 573 -25.02 9.83 8.49
N LYS A 574 -24.56 9.59 9.71
CA LYS A 574 -23.14 9.70 10.08
C LYS A 574 -22.33 8.59 9.41
N PRO A 575 -21.08 8.87 8.97
CA PRO A 575 -20.17 7.82 8.55
C PRO A 575 -20.00 6.76 9.65
N LEU A 576 -20.15 5.49 9.29
CA LEU A 576 -19.97 4.39 10.24
C LEU A 576 -18.53 4.41 10.80
N LYS A 577 -18.40 4.24 12.11
CA LYS A 577 -17.11 4.12 12.78
C LYS A 577 -16.39 2.86 12.28
N ALA A 578 -15.05 2.90 12.25
CA ALA A 578 -14.25 1.73 11.93
C ALA A 578 -14.50 0.59 12.95
N PRO A 579 -14.45 -0.68 12.53
CA PRO A 579 -14.75 -1.84 13.36
C PRO A 579 -13.67 -2.06 14.42
N ASP A 580 -14.02 -1.88 15.69
CA ASP A 580 -13.14 -2.20 16.83
C ASP A 580 -13.25 -3.68 17.21
N ILE A 581 -12.36 -4.50 16.63
CA ILE A 581 -12.30 -5.93 16.96
C ILE A 581 -11.79 -6.17 18.39
N THR A 582 -11.02 -5.25 18.98
CA THR A 582 -10.56 -5.37 20.37
C THR A 582 -11.72 -5.24 21.35
N ALA A 583 -12.63 -4.29 21.13
CA ALA A 583 -13.86 -4.16 21.89
C ALA A 583 -14.77 -5.38 21.72
N LYS A 584 -14.94 -5.88 20.47
CA LYS A 584 -15.71 -7.11 20.19
C LYS A 584 -15.14 -8.32 20.94
N CYS A 585 -13.83 -8.53 20.89
CA CYS A 585 -13.18 -9.64 21.58
C CYS A 585 -13.32 -9.57 23.11
N LYS A 586 -13.28 -8.37 23.70
CA LYS A 586 -13.56 -8.19 25.14
C LYS A 586 -15.01 -8.52 25.49
N ALA A 587 -15.97 -8.15 24.64
CA ALA A 587 -17.39 -8.46 24.84
C ALA A 587 -17.72 -9.95 24.67
N ASP A 588 -17.08 -10.64 23.70
CA ASP A 588 -17.28 -12.07 23.44
C ASP A 588 -16.61 -12.99 24.47
N TRP A 589 -15.59 -12.50 25.18
CA TRP A 589 -14.74 -13.32 26.05
C TRP A 589 -15.48 -14.22 27.05
N PRO A 590 -16.57 -13.79 27.72
CA PRO A 590 -17.30 -14.65 28.66
C PRO A 590 -17.85 -15.93 28.02
N GLU A 591 -18.38 -15.84 26.79
CA GLU A 591 -18.90 -17.03 26.09
C GLU A 591 -17.76 -17.82 25.42
N LEU A 592 -16.75 -17.15 24.86
CA LEU A 592 -15.55 -17.82 24.32
C LEU A 592 -14.84 -18.65 25.38
N SER A 593 -14.52 -18.06 26.54
CA SER A 593 -13.84 -18.75 27.65
C SER A 593 -14.63 -19.94 28.19
N LYS A 594 -15.97 -19.85 28.23
CA LYS A 594 -16.88 -20.96 28.55
C LYS A 594 -16.80 -22.09 27.51
N ARG A 595 -16.81 -21.78 26.21
CA ARG A 595 -16.66 -22.81 25.17
C ARG A 595 -15.27 -23.45 25.17
N LEU A 596 -14.21 -22.68 25.37
CA LEU A 596 -12.84 -23.18 25.55
C LEU A 596 -12.74 -24.17 26.71
N LYS A 597 -13.27 -23.81 27.90
CA LYS A 597 -13.37 -24.72 29.07
C LYS A 597 -14.17 -25.99 28.78
N ALA A 598 -15.25 -25.90 28.01
CA ALA A 598 -16.05 -27.07 27.60
C ALA A 598 -15.32 -27.96 26.58
N ALA A 599 -14.46 -27.36 25.73
CA ALA A 599 -13.61 -28.05 24.77
C ALA A 599 -12.43 -28.76 25.47
N ASN A 600 -11.78 -28.12 26.43
CA ASN A 600 -10.91 -28.79 27.40
C ASN A 600 -10.87 -28.03 28.75
N LYS A 601 -11.12 -28.76 29.84
CA LYS A 601 -11.14 -28.25 31.22
C LYS A 601 -9.76 -27.77 31.73
N ASP A 602 -8.68 -28.22 31.09
CA ASP A 602 -7.30 -27.91 31.49
C ASP A 602 -6.84 -26.52 30.98
N ILE A 603 -7.66 -25.82 30.17
CA ILE A 603 -7.39 -24.45 29.73
C ILE A 603 -7.71 -23.46 30.87
N GLU A 604 -6.67 -22.84 31.42
CA GLU A 604 -6.78 -21.86 32.51
C GLU A 604 -7.19 -20.46 32.01
N VAL A 605 -8.29 -20.36 31.25
CA VAL A 605 -8.80 -19.11 30.65
C VAL A 605 -9.00 -17.95 31.65
N ASP A 606 -9.22 -18.26 32.94
CA ASP A 606 -9.38 -17.25 34.00
C ASP A 606 -8.06 -16.53 34.33
N LYS A 607 -6.91 -17.08 33.92
CA LYS A 607 -5.58 -16.51 34.11
C LYS A 607 -5.07 -15.74 32.88
N TYR A 608 -5.87 -15.63 31.82
CA TYR A 608 -5.46 -14.93 30.60
C TYR A 608 -5.38 -13.42 30.87
N SER A 609 -4.29 -12.78 30.44
CA SER A 609 -4.23 -11.32 30.33
C SER A 609 -5.22 -10.82 29.26
N ASP A 610 -5.60 -9.54 29.28
CA ASP A 610 -6.51 -9.01 28.26
C ASP A 610 -5.95 -9.13 26.84
N GLU A 611 -4.63 -9.07 26.68
CA GLU A 611 -3.92 -9.37 25.43
C GLU A 611 -4.12 -10.83 25.00
N GLU A 612 -3.93 -11.80 25.90
CA GLU A 612 -4.12 -13.24 25.63
C GLU A 612 -5.59 -13.56 25.26
N LYS A 613 -6.57 -12.84 25.82
CA LYS A 613 -7.98 -12.93 25.45
C LYS A 613 -8.23 -12.44 24.02
N ILE A 614 -7.61 -11.32 23.65
CA ILE A 614 -7.71 -10.72 22.31
C ILE A 614 -7.04 -11.64 21.27
N GLU A 615 -5.82 -12.13 21.54
CA GLU A 615 -5.11 -13.09 20.67
C GLU A 615 -5.95 -14.36 20.39
N ALA A 616 -6.53 -14.96 21.44
CA ALA A 616 -7.38 -16.15 21.29
C ALA A 616 -8.67 -15.87 20.50
N CYS A 617 -9.27 -14.69 20.67
CA CYS A 617 -10.43 -14.25 19.89
C CYS A 617 -10.09 -13.97 18.42
N ILE A 618 -9.03 -13.21 18.13
CA ILE A 618 -8.58 -12.92 16.76
C ILE A 618 -8.24 -14.23 16.02
N ALA A 619 -7.69 -15.22 16.73
CA ALA A 619 -7.50 -16.55 16.17
C ALA A 619 -8.81 -17.23 15.75
N GLN A 620 -9.92 -17.05 16.49
CA GLN A 620 -11.24 -17.52 16.05
C GLN A 620 -11.71 -16.79 14.79
N VAL A 621 -11.50 -15.47 14.72
CA VAL A 621 -11.86 -14.65 13.54
C VAL A 621 -11.08 -15.09 12.30
N GLU A 622 -9.77 -15.34 12.44
CA GLU A 622 -8.93 -15.88 11.35
C GLU A 622 -9.47 -17.23 10.86
N ARG A 623 -9.80 -18.15 11.78
CA ARG A 623 -10.38 -19.46 11.42
C ARG A 623 -11.74 -19.31 10.75
N ALA A 624 -12.58 -18.43 11.27
CA ALA A 624 -13.93 -18.16 10.76
C ALA A 624 -13.89 -17.63 9.32
N LEU A 625 -12.99 -16.67 9.06
CA LEU A 625 -12.74 -16.14 7.72
C LEU A 625 -12.20 -17.22 6.77
N LEU A 626 -11.31 -18.10 7.24
CA LEU A 626 -10.83 -19.24 6.44
C LEU A 626 -11.95 -20.22 6.06
N GLU A 627 -12.88 -20.53 6.97
CA GLU A 627 -14.02 -21.41 6.64
C GLU A 627 -15.07 -20.74 5.75
N ILE A 628 -15.37 -19.45 5.96
CA ILE A 628 -16.18 -18.64 5.02
C ILE A 628 -15.51 -18.65 3.63
N SER A 629 -14.19 -18.47 3.56
CA SER A 629 -13.39 -18.56 2.34
C SER A 629 -13.45 -19.94 1.68
N LYS A 630 -13.62 -21.04 2.42
CA LYS A 630 -13.79 -22.39 1.87
C LYS A 630 -15.21 -22.63 1.35
N MET A 631 -16.22 -22.02 1.96
CA MET A 631 -17.61 -22.09 1.47
C MET A 631 -17.80 -21.32 0.15
N GLY A 632 -16.96 -20.31 -0.10
CA GLY A 632 -16.99 -19.50 -1.31
C GLY A 632 -18.35 -18.83 -1.52
N LYS A 633 -18.91 -18.92 -2.74
CA LYS A 633 -20.23 -18.35 -3.07
C LYS A 633 -21.38 -18.84 -2.19
N LYS A 634 -21.26 -19.99 -1.50
CA LYS A 634 -22.27 -20.47 -0.53
C LYS A 634 -22.35 -19.60 0.73
N ALA A 635 -21.32 -18.79 1.01
CA ALA A 635 -21.28 -17.85 2.11
C ALA A 635 -21.54 -16.39 1.68
N SER A 636 -22.11 -16.15 0.49
CA SER A 636 -22.40 -14.80 -0.02
C SER A 636 -23.28 -13.95 0.92
N SER A 637 -24.13 -14.57 1.74
CA SER A 637 -24.89 -13.89 2.80
C SER A 637 -24.01 -13.19 3.85
N THR A 638 -22.72 -13.54 3.97
CA THR A 638 -21.76 -12.89 4.85
C THR A 638 -21.10 -11.64 4.25
N LEU A 639 -21.34 -11.34 2.96
CA LEU A 639 -20.68 -10.23 2.27
C LEU A 639 -20.84 -8.87 2.96
N PRO A 640 -22.03 -8.44 3.45
CA PRO A 640 -22.18 -7.14 4.10
C PRO A 640 -21.29 -6.96 5.34
N ILE A 641 -21.15 -8.00 6.17
CA ILE A 641 -20.31 -7.93 7.37
C ILE A 641 -18.81 -8.01 7.03
N LEU A 642 -18.43 -8.73 5.98
CA LEU A 642 -17.05 -8.69 5.45
C LEU A 642 -16.69 -7.28 4.95
N LEU A 643 -17.59 -6.63 4.21
CA LEU A 643 -17.40 -5.29 3.66
C LEU A 643 -17.39 -4.19 4.73
N TYR A 644 -18.12 -4.34 5.83
CA TYR A 644 -17.94 -3.47 7.00
C TYR A 644 -16.58 -3.69 7.66
N ASN A 645 -16.19 -4.96 7.88
CA ASN A 645 -14.98 -5.31 8.61
C ASN A 645 -13.67 -5.09 7.81
N VAL A 646 -13.72 -4.89 6.48
CA VAL A 646 -12.53 -4.64 5.64
C VAL A 646 -11.78 -3.36 5.99
N SER A 647 -12.41 -2.46 6.74
CA SER A 647 -11.81 -1.23 7.27
C SER A 647 -11.11 -1.40 8.64
N SER A 648 -11.00 -2.63 9.15
CA SER A 648 -10.33 -2.92 10.42
C SER A 648 -8.86 -2.47 10.46
N ASP A 649 -8.47 -1.91 11.60
CA ASP A 649 -7.08 -1.60 11.94
C ASP A 649 -6.29 -2.84 12.39
N ASP A 650 -6.95 -3.97 12.69
CA ASP A 650 -6.23 -5.23 12.91
C ASP A 650 -5.76 -5.84 11.58
N ARG A 651 -4.44 -6.01 11.47
CA ARG A 651 -3.80 -6.51 10.26
C ARG A 651 -4.22 -7.93 9.90
N LEU A 652 -4.37 -8.83 10.86
CA LEU A 652 -4.67 -10.24 10.59
C LEU A 652 -6.13 -10.43 10.18
N VAL A 653 -7.06 -9.70 10.81
CA VAL A 653 -8.48 -9.68 10.43
C VAL A 653 -8.64 -9.11 9.03
N ARG A 654 -8.10 -7.91 8.76
CA ARG A 654 -8.23 -7.29 7.44
C ARG A 654 -7.52 -8.10 6.34
N GLN A 655 -6.32 -8.64 6.58
CA GLN A 655 -5.66 -9.54 5.62
C GLN A 655 -6.49 -10.81 5.34
N SER A 656 -7.10 -11.40 6.36
CA SER A 656 -7.98 -12.56 6.21
C SER A 656 -9.25 -12.22 5.41
N ILE A 657 -9.82 -11.02 5.57
CA ILE A 657 -10.96 -10.53 4.77
C ILE A 657 -10.55 -10.36 3.30
N LEU A 658 -9.38 -9.75 3.01
CA LEU A 658 -8.90 -9.57 1.64
C LEU A 658 -8.75 -10.92 0.88
N LEU A 659 -8.37 -11.99 1.58
CA LEU A 659 -8.27 -13.35 1.02
C LEU A 659 -9.62 -14.08 0.86
N THR A 660 -10.65 -13.58 1.53
CA THR A 660 -12.00 -14.15 1.58
C THR A 660 -12.91 -13.53 0.53
N LEU A 661 -12.85 -12.19 0.35
CA LEU A 661 -13.72 -11.43 -0.55
C LEU A 661 -13.77 -11.98 -2.00
N PRO A 662 -12.65 -12.27 -2.70
CA PRO A 662 -12.67 -12.83 -4.07
C PRO A 662 -13.44 -14.15 -4.24
N LYS A 663 -13.63 -14.90 -3.14
CA LYS A 663 -14.26 -16.23 -3.17
C LYS A 663 -15.74 -16.18 -2.83
N VAL A 664 -16.17 -15.10 -2.17
CA VAL A 664 -17.53 -14.90 -1.63
C VAL A 664 -18.33 -13.90 -2.47
N ALA A 665 -17.68 -12.84 -2.97
CA ALA A 665 -18.27 -11.84 -3.85
C ALA A 665 -18.08 -12.19 -5.33
N ASP A 666 -18.99 -11.73 -6.18
CA ASP A 666 -18.78 -11.72 -7.62
C ASP A 666 -17.77 -10.64 -8.03
N LYS A 667 -16.99 -10.89 -9.09
CA LYS A 667 -15.91 -9.99 -9.55
C LYS A 667 -16.41 -8.61 -10.00
N SER A 668 -17.68 -8.50 -10.40
CA SER A 668 -18.39 -7.25 -10.73
C SER A 668 -18.96 -6.50 -9.52
N CYS A 669 -18.59 -6.86 -8.28
CA CYS A 669 -19.09 -6.24 -7.05
C CYS A 669 -18.65 -4.77 -6.89
N THR A 670 -19.45 -3.83 -7.40
CA THR A 670 -19.20 -2.37 -7.28
C THR A 670 -19.11 -1.91 -5.82
N GLU A 671 -19.98 -2.43 -4.93
CA GLU A 671 -19.92 -2.11 -3.49
C GLU A 671 -18.57 -2.53 -2.88
N CYS A 672 -18.02 -3.68 -3.30
CA CYS A 672 -16.71 -4.14 -2.85
C CYS A 672 -15.62 -3.10 -3.20
N GLY A 673 -15.62 -2.58 -4.42
CA GLY A 673 -14.72 -1.49 -4.83
C GLY A 673 -14.86 -0.24 -3.94
N GLN A 674 -16.09 0.23 -3.72
CA GLN A 674 -16.37 1.42 -2.90
C GLN A 674 -15.93 1.25 -1.43
N LYS A 675 -16.18 0.09 -0.82
CA LYS A 675 -15.82 -0.20 0.58
C LYS A 675 -14.31 -0.39 0.73
N LEU A 676 -13.63 -0.95 -0.27
CA LEU A 676 -12.17 -1.01 -0.32
C LEU A 676 -11.55 0.38 -0.45
N ASP A 677 -12.09 1.27 -1.28
CA ASP A 677 -11.67 2.69 -1.35
C ASP A 677 -11.84 3.40 0.00
N ALA A 678 -12.96 3.16 0.70
CA ALA A 678 -13.19 3.70 2.05
C ALA A 678 -12.17 3.16 3.07
N ALA A 679 -11.84 1.86 3.02
CA ALA A 679 -10.84 1.24 3.89
C ALA A 679 -9.39 1.69 3.59
N ILE A 680 -9.08 1.99 2.33
CA ILE A 680 -7.81 2.62 1.93
C ILE A 680 -7.74 4.03 2.53
N LYS A 681 -8.80 4.85 2.39
CA LYS A 681 -8.87 6.20 2.97
C LYS A 681 -8.74 6.19 4.49
N ALA A 682 -9.46 5.30 5.18
CA ALA A 682 -9.39 5.15 6.64
C ALA A 682 -8.00 4.70 7.15
N GLY A 683 -7.23 4.02 6.31
CA GLY A 683 -5.85 3.59 6.59
C GLY A 683 -4.77 4.60 6.20
N GLN A 684 -5.09 5.74 5.57
CA GLN A 684 -4.09 6.74 5.19
C GLN A 684 -3.42 7.34 6.42
N GLY A 685 -2.10 7.57 6.35
CA GLY A 685 -1.28 8.06 7.47
C GLY A 685 -0.96 7.03 8.57
N LYS A 686 -1.53 5.82 8.53
CA LYS A 686 -1.22 4.74 9.49
C LYS A 686 -0.09 3.85 8.94
N ASP A 687 1.15 4.09 9.36
CA ASP A 687 2.33 3.34 8.88
C ASP A 687 2.19 1.82 9.04
N ALA A 688 1.61 1.36 10.15
CA ALA A 688 1.33 -0.05 10.42
C ALA A 688 0.43 -0.72 9.37
N LEU A 689 -0.37 0.06 8.63
CA LEU A 689 -1.25 -0.41 7.56
C LEU A 689 -0.72 -0.13 6.16
N ARG A 690 0.47 0.46 5.97
CA ARG A 690 0.96 0.90 4.65
C ARG A 690 0.97 -0.23 3.61
N GLU A 691 1.56 -1.37 3.95
CA GLU A 691 1.60 -2.53 3.05
C GLU A 691 0.21 -3.18 2.90
N LEU A 692 -0.64 -3.13 3.93
CA LEU A 692 -1.99 -3.69 3.87
C LEU A 692 -2.95 -2.84 3.03
N ASN A 693 -2.79 -1.52 3.04
CA ASN A 693 -3.46 -0.60 2.12
C ASN A 693 -3.04 -0.88 0.67
N PHE A 694 -1.78 -1.24 0.43
CA PHE A 694 -1.34 -1.64 -0.90
C PHE A 694 -2.02 -2.94 -1.37
N GLU A 695 -2.07 -3.99 -0.54
CA GLU A 695 -2.85 -5.21 -0.87
C GLU A 695 -4.35 -4.91 -1.03
N THR A 696 -4.90 -3.98 -0.24
CA THR A 696 -6.29 -3.50 -0.40
C THR A 696 -6.49 -2.81 -1.75
N GLN A 697 -5.51 -2.03 -2.24
CA GLN A 697 -5.53 -1.41 -3.56
C GLN A 697 -5.44 -2.44 -4.69
N VAL A 698 -4.66 -3.51 -4.53
CA VAL A 698 -4.60 -4.62 -5.50
C VAL A 698 -5.95 -5.32 -5.58
N LEU A 699 -6.59 -5.63 -4.45
CA LEU A 699 -7.94 -6.21 -4.43
C LEU A 699 -9.00 -5.25 -5.00
N ARG A 700 -8.86 -3.95 -4.75
CA ARG A 700 -9.73 -2.93 -5.35
C ARG A 700 -9.58 -2.89 -6.88
N SER A 701 -8.35 -3.02 -7.39
CA SER A 701 -8.11 -3.19 -8.83
C SER A 701 -8.83 -4.42 -9.39
N TYR A 702 -8.79 -5.56 -8.69
CA TYR A 702 -9.44 -6.81 -9.12
C TYR A 702 -10.96 -6.65 -9.33
N PHE A 703 -11.67 -6.02 -8.39
CA PHE A 703 -13.11 -5.73 -8.52
C PHE A 703 -13.42 -4.59 -9.51
N ALA A 704 -12.43 -3.77 -9.88
CA ALA A 704 -12.59 -2.65 -10.83
C ALA A 704 -12.27 -3.02 -12.29
N GLY A 705 -11.83 -4.26 -12.55
CA GLY A 705 -11.43 -4.72 -13.89
C GLY A 705 -12.62 -4.92 -14.84
N ASP A 706 -13.76 -5.42 -14.34
CA ASP A 706 -14.90 -5.79 -15.19
C ASP A 706 -16.02 -4.72 -15.22
N ALA A 707 -15.96 -3.71 -14.36
CA ALA A 707 -16.98 -2.66 -14.27
C ALA A 707 -16.97 -1.72 -15.50
N GLY A 708 -15.85 -1.62 -16.22
CA GLY A 708 -15.67 -0.65 -17.31
C GLY A 708 -16.47 -0.93 -18.58
N GLU A 709 -16.82 -2.19 -18.86
CA GLU A 709 -17.61 -2.55 -20.05
C GLU A 709 -19.10 -2.22 -19.90
N ALA A 710 -19.60 -2.09 -18.66
CA ALA A 710 -21.02 -1.86 -18.40
C ALA A 710 -21.46 -0.39 -18.55
N GLU A 711 -20.61 0.58 -18.20
CA GLU A 711 -20.96 2.02 -18.29
C GLU A 711 -20.83 2.58 -19.71
N ALA A 712 -19.93 2.03 -20.54
CA ALA A 712 -19.69 2.49 -21.91
C ALA A 712 -20.80 2.13 -22.92
N ALA A 713 -21.81 1.37 -22.51
CA ALA A 713 -22.89 0.87 -23.36
C ALA A 713 -24.16 1.74 -23.38
N THR A 714 -24.13 2.92 -22.76
CA THR A 714 -25.27 3.88 -22.76
C THR A 714 -24.88 5.13 -23.55
N PRO A 715 -25.51 5.41 -24.71
CA PRO A 715 -25.22 6.57 -25.56
C PRO A 715 -25.82 7.89 -25.03
#